data_AF-A0A7Z7CEG3-F1
#
_entry.id   AF-A0A7Z7CEG3-F1
#
_cell.length_a   1.000
_cell.length_b   1.000
_cell.length_c   1.000
_cell.angle_alpha   90.00
_cell.angle_beta   90.00
_cell.angle_gamma   90.00
#
_symmetry.space_group_name_H-M   'P 1'
#
loop_
_entity.id
_entity.type
_entity.pdbx_description
1 polymer ?
#
loop_
_entity_poly.entity_id
_entity_poly.type
_entity_poly.pdbx_seq_one_letter_code
_entity_poly.pdbx_strand_id
1 'polypeptide(L)'
;MNQKKLFTDGWQFAKSKLEVTEPAGLTFEPVELPHDWLIYNTLELYEDSIGWYRKTFPYKKDDQQLLLCFDGVYMDSSVYVNGQLVGEWKYGYSAFEHEITSALVEGDNEIVVKVVHQSPNSRWYSGAGIYRNVWLKTRDRNHIVTDGTYVSIQQQTEGWQVEVDTELSLNQNAQLVHTIWYQGNQIVSSKEDVTATAGQDAGHGEIQSNSQKLTVDLPKLWSPDEPNLYDLVTELLVATGEQGYETIETATQRIGFRDIKLDANEGFHLNGVKMKLNGVCEHHDLGALGAAFNLTALRRRFTLLKEMGVNAIRTAHNMPAKEFMELADEMGMLIVSEAFDMWERAKTPYDYARFFPEWAYSDVKSWVKRDRNHASLIMWSIGNEIYDTHADERGQEVTRMLMEYVLEFDPKGNAGVTIGSNYMPWENAQKCADIVKLAGYNYAEKYYDKHHEEHPDWIIYGSETSSVVQSRGIYHFPFEQSILADDDEQCSALGNSTTSWGAKSAEYCILAERDTPYSLGQFLWTGFDYIGEPTPYHTKNSYFGQLDTATFPKDSYYIYQAAWTDYKKSPMVHLFPYWDFSPGQLIDVRVCSNAPKIELQLNGKTIGTYDIDHTKGTQLAGWWKVPYEEGELKAIAYDEHGNVIATDVQKSFTDAKKIRLQADREQLQADGTDLIFVEIQVEDVAGNPVQNANNRVQVQVTGAGRLLGLDNGDSTDYDPYKGLSRRLFSGKLMAIIGATNESGTVRIEVTSEGLESAAAEFESRAVAGAGDRTLGDSEAAAGQEHIVLMSNTERPVLTGHVQEIPLRKIEIVSEGGQLFDESKQEMTVKAKLYPENTSYRDIEWAVVNDAGIESNIAKVEANGLEVNVSALGDGEFRLRATSSNGTDKTKLISQLEFKATGLGTAYKDPYGFITGGLYDYTKGDVGNGNERGVATSRDGETHVGFRNIDFGPYGSDTITIPIFALSSEEYFIQIWEGMPDEEGSTLLADVVYDKESRWNVYQEETYHLSKRLSGITSICFVLKQKIHIKGFSFERQSRAFEQNTAASCDHLYGDTFKIEGDHVEGIGNNVSLEFENMDFTAEGTSKLVIYGRSPIDKNTIHIRFAGEDGQSNQLVEFTQSDGYEERVFELEQVKGVQKVTFIFLPGSQFDFGWFRFEK
;
A
#
# COMPACT_ATOMS: atom_id res chain seq x y z
N MET A 1 -12.00 9.59 -46.78
CA MET A 1 -10.99 10.02 -45.81
C MET A 1 -11.10 9.15 -44.58
N ASN A 2 -9.99 8.63 -44.06
CA ASN A 2 -10.02 7.85 -42.81
C ASN A 2 -10.36 8.78 -41.65
N GLN A 3 -11.23 8.31 -40.75
CA GLN A 3 -11.65 9.10 -39.59
C GLN A 3 -11.57 8.21 -38.36
N LYS A 4 -11.03 8.75 -37.27
CA LYS A 4 -11.20 8.20 -35.93
C LYS A 4 -12.20 9.11 -35.22
N LYS A 5 -13.16 8.57 -34.47
CA LYS A 5 -14.20 9.35 -33.80
C LYS A 5 -14.40 8.83 -32.38
N LEU A 6 -14.50 9.73 -31.41
CA LEU A 6 -14.79 9.32 -30.03
C LEU A 6 -16.18 8.68 -29.96
N PHE A 7 -16.27 7.54 -29.28
CA PHE A 7 -17.44 6.68 -29.29
C PHE A 7 -17.89 6.29 -27.88
N THR A 8 -17.71 7.23 -26.93
CA THR A 8 -18.07 7.09 -25.51
C THR A 8 -19.50 7.49 -25.19
N ASP A 9 -20.21 8.14 -26.12
CA ASP A 9 -21.62 8.49 -25.97
C ASP A 9 -22.55 7.28 -26.08
N GLY A 10 -23.81 7.41 -25.67
CA GLY A 10 -24.92 6.48 -25.94
C GLY A 10 -24.80 5.04 -25.42
N TRP A 11 -23.90 4.76 -24.47
CA TRP A 11 -23.76 3.44 -23.87
C TRP A 11 -24.77 3.21 -22.72
N GLN A 12 -25.06 1.94 -22.49
CA GLN A 12 -25.83 1.46 -21.34
C GLN A 12 -25.06 0.34 -20.65
N PHE A 13 -25.29 0.15 -19.36
CA PHE A 13 -24.61 -0.82 -18.52
C PHE A 13 -25.60 -1.69 -17.75
N ALA A 14 -25.27 -2.97 -17.59
CA ALA A 14 -25.90 -3.88 -16.66
C ALA A 14 -24.83 -4.73 -15.96
N LYS A 15 -25.00 -4.98 -14.65
CA LYS A 15 -24.14 -5.87 -13.88
C LYS A 15 -24.85 -7.21 -13.62
N SER A 16 -24.13 -8.32 -13.74
CA SER A 16 -24.63 -9.65 -13.39
C SER A 16 -23.60 -10.46 -12.62
N LYS A 17 -24.00 -11.61 -12.08
CA LYS A 17 -23.08 -12.60 -11.50
C LYS A 17 -22.31 -13.35 -12.59
N LEU A 18 -21.24 -14.05 -12.20
CA LEU A 18 -20.36 -14.81 -13.09
C LEU A 18 -21.07 -15.95 -13.85
N GLU A 19 -22.17 -16.50 -13.32
CA GLU A 19 -22.88 -17.61 -13.96
C GLU A 19 -23.78 -17.18 -15.13
N VAL A 20 -24.02 -15.87 -15.29
CA VAL A 20 -24.84 -15.34 -16.38
C VAL A 20 -24.01 -15.26 -17.65
N THR A 21 -24.32 -16.10 -18.63
CA THR A 21 -23.54 -16.22 -19.88
C THR A 21 -24.03 -15.35 -21.02
N GLU A 22 -25.24 -14.80 -20.92
CA GLU A 22 -25.92 -14.03 -21.96
C GLU A 22 -26.61 -12.78 -21.35
N PRO A 23 -26.70 -11.65 -22.05
CA PRO A 23 -27.29 -10.42 -21.51
C PRO A 23 -28.83 -10.44 -21.49
N ALA A 24 -29.47 -11.50 -21.98
CA ALA A 24 -30.92 -11.60 -22.08
C ALA A 24 -31.60 -11.54 -20.70
N GLY A 25 -32.52 -10.58 -20.53
CA GLY A 25 -33.24 -10.37 -19.26
C GLY A 25 -32.55 -9.42 -18.28
N LEU A 26 -31.36 -8.91 -18.60
CA LEU A 26 -30.72 -7.84 -17.83
C LEU A 26 -31.41 -6.50 -18.09
N THR A 27 -31.44 -5.66 -17.05
CA THR A 27 -31.92 -4.28 -17.15
C THR A 27 -30.70 -3.37 -17.36
N PHE A 28 -30.66 -2.69 -18.50
CA PHE A 28 -29.58 -1.81 -18.90
C PHE A 28 -29.93 -0.35 -18.60
N GLU A 29 -29.05 0.32 -17.87
CA GLU A 29 -29.17 1.74 -17.51
C GLU A 29 -28.16 2.58 -18.30
N PRO A 30 -28.47 3.81 -18.72
CA PRO A 30 -27.50 4.70 -19.36
C PRO A 30 -26.22 4.86 -18.51
N VAL A 31 -25.06 4.86 -19.16
CA VAL A 31 -23.76 5.01 -18.50
C VAL A 31 -22.87 6.01 -19.25
N GLU A 32 -22.07 6.73 -18.49
CA GLU A 32 -21.01 7.61 -19.00
C GLU A 32 -19.71 6.81 -19.08
N LEU A 33 -19.02 6.85 -20.23
CA LEU A 33 -17.69 6.26 -20.39
C LEU A 33 -16.63 7.38 -20.38
N PRO A 34 -15.43 7.15 -19.82
CA PRO A 34 -14.97 5.89 -19.22
C PRO A 34 -15.65 5.52 -17.90
N HIS A 35 -15.81 4.22 -17.63
CA HIS A 35 -16.57 3.71 -16.50
C HIS A 35 -15.83 2.60 -15.74
N ASP A 36 -15.74 2.80 -14.43
CA ASP A 36 -15.37 1.79 -13.44
C ASP A 36 -16.58 1.53 -12.53
N TRP A 37 -17.15 0.32 -12.58
CA TRP A 37 -18.37 0.05 -11.81
C TRP A 37 -18.12 -0.29 -10.35
N LEU A 38 -16.89 -0.66 -9.97
CA LEU A 38 -16.56 -1.11 -8.61
C LEU A 38 -16.37 0.07 -7.65
N ILE A 39 -15.90 1.22 -8.13
CA ILE A 39 -15.57 2.41 -7.32
C ILE A 39 -16.76 2.99 -6.52
N TYR A 40 -17.99 2.63 -6.91
CA TYR A 40 -19.21 3.10 -6.27
C TYR A 40 -19.48 2.48 -4.89
N ASN A 41 -18.85 1.34 -4.57
CA ASN A 41 -19.01 0.66 -3.28
C ASN A 41 -17.65 0.29 -2.68
N THR A 42 -17.21 1.08 -1.70
CA THR A 42 -15.96 0.90 -0.96
C THR A 42 -15.88 -0.40 -0.13
N LEU A 43 -17.02 -1.05 0.15
CA LEU A 43 -17.05 -2.36 0.81
C LEU A 43 -16.93 -3.54 -0.17
N GLU A 44 -17.08 -3.30 -1.48
CA GLU A 44 -17.16 -4.33 -2.51
C GLU A 44 -16.26 -4.01 -3.72
N LEU A 45 -15.12 -3.37 -3.47
CA LEU A 45 -14.15 -2.95 -4.51
C LEU A 45 -13.54 -4.11 -5.32
N TYR A 46 -13.81 -5.37 -4.93
CA TYR A 46 -13.28 -6.58 -5.55
C TYR A 46 -14.37 -7.62 -5.86
N GLU A 47 -15.63 -7.17 -6.03
CA GLU A 47 -16.77 -8.06 -6.27
C GLU A 47 -16.64 -8.86 -7.58
N ASP A 48 -16.87 -10.17 -7.48
CA ASP A 48 -17.03 -11.08 -8.61
C ASP A 48 -18.28 -10.74 -9.42
N SER A 49 -18.10 -10.27 -10.65
CA SER A 49 -19.21 -9.81 -11.49
C SER A 49 -18.87 -9.80 -12.98
N ILE A 50 -19.91 -9.77 -13.80
CA ILE A 50 -19.81 -9.50 -15.23
C ILE A 50 -20.49 -8.16 -15.51
N GLY A 51 -19.74 -7.26 -16.15
CA GLY A 51 -20.25 -6.03 -16.72
C GLY A 51 -20.66 -6.22 -18.17
N TRP A 52 -21.89 -5.83 -18.49
CA TRP A 52 -22.42 -5.84 -19.85
C TRP A 52 -22.62 -4.41 -20.30
N TYR A 53 -21.93 -4.01 -21.36
CA TYR A 53 -22.11 -2.71 -22.00
C TYR A 53 -22.86 -2.90 -23.30
N ARG A 54 -23.84 -2.03 -23.56
CA ARG A 54 -24.64 -2.06 -24.79
C ARG A 54 -24.71 -0.68 -25.42
N LYS A 55 -24.54 -0.61 -26.73
CA LYS A 55 -24.78 0.60 -27.52
C LYS A 55 -25.49 0.24 -28.81
N THR A 56 -26.47 1.06 -29.19
CA THR A 56 -27.08 1.01 -30.51
C THR A 56 -26.64 2.21 -31.33
N PHE A 57 -26.37 2.01 -32.61
CA PHE A 57 -26.05 3.10 -33.52
C PHE A 57 -26.52 2.81 -34.95
N PRO A 58 -26.95 3.83 -35.70
CA PRO A 58 -27.31 3.66 -37.09
C PRO A 58 -26.06 3.53 -37.96
N TYR A 59 -26.09 2.61 -38.90
CA TYR A 59 -25.07 2.42 -39.92
C TYR A 59 -25.71 2.44 -41.31
N LYS A 60 -25.08 3.18 -42.21
CA LYS A 60 -25.38 3.15 -43.63
C LYS A 60 -24.25 2.41 -44.31
N LYS A 61 -24.57 1.39 -45.10
CA LYS A 61 -23.56 0.58 -45.76
C LYS A 61 -22.65 1.43 -46.63
N ASP A 62 -21.36 1.33 -46.36
CA ASP A 62 -20.28 1.98 -47.09
C ASP A 62 -19.26 0.92 -47.56
N ASP A 63 -18.42 1.28 -48.52
CA ASP A 63 -17.30 0.47 -49.01
C ASP A 63 -16.05 0.58 -48.09
N GLN A 64 -16.12 1.41 -47.03
CA GLN A 64 -15.08 1.56 -46.02
C GLN A 64 -15.15 0.48 -44.93
N GLN A 65 -14.00 0.11 -44.38
CA GLN A 65 -13.93 -0.72 -43.17
C GLN A 65 -14.31 0.12 -41.95
N LEU A 66 -15.04 -0.52 -41.02
CA LEU A 66 -15.36 0.06 -39.72
C LEU A 66 -14.71 -0.76 -38.62
N LEU A 67 -13.91 -0.11 -37.78
CA LEU A 67 -13.24 -0.71 -36.64
C LEU A 67 -13.74 -0.10 -35.33
N LEU A 68 -13.93 -0.96 -34.33
CA LEU A 68 -14.19 -0.57 -32.96
C LEU A 68 -12.88 -0.71 -32.17
N CYS A 69 -12.39 0.40 -31.62
CA CYS A 69 -11.11 0.48 -30.92
C CYS A 69 -11.33 0.79 -29.44
N PHE A 70 -10.65 0.07 -28.56
CA PHE A 70 -10.67 0.27 -27.12
C PHE A 70 -9.26 0.58 -26.63
N ASP A 71 -9.10 1.66 -25.85
CA ASP A 71 -7.80 2.01 -25.26
C ASP A 71 -7.50 1.21 -23.97
N GLY A 72 -8.51 0.54 -23.42
CA GLY A 72 -8.39 -0.39 -22.29
C GLY A 72 -9.74 -0.83 -21.73
N VAL A 73 -9.88 -2.13 -21.46
CA VAL A 73 -11.07 -2.75 -20.85
C VAL A 73 -10.59 -3.76 -19.82
N TYR A 74 -10.88 -3.55 -18.54
CA TYR A 74 -10.43 -4.44 -17.47
C TYR A 74 -11.58 -5.37 -17.01
N MET A 75 -11.50 -6.70 -17.21
CA MET A 75 -10.63 -7.43 -18.13
C MET A 75 -11.39 -8.61 -18.78
N ASP A 76 -10.70 -9.49 -19.51
CA ASP A 76 -11.29 -10.68 -20.16
C ASP A 76 -12.57 -10.34 -20.94
N SER A 77 -12.41 -9.51 -21.95
CA SER A 77 -13.49 -8.91 -22.70
C SER A 77 -13.85 -9.69 -23.96
N SER A 78 -15.14 -9.68 -24.30
CA SER A 78 -15.68 -10.21 -25.56
C SER A 78 -16.62 -9.19 -26.20
N VAL A 79 -16.49 -8.97 -27.51
CA VAL A 79 -17.27 -7.99 -28.26
C VAL A 79 -18.21 -8.70 -29.23
N TYR A 80 -19.48 -8.34 -29.18
CA TYR A 80 -20.53 -8.85 -30.05
C TYR A 80 -21.16 -7.72 -30.84
N VAL A 81 -21.44 -7.96 -32.13
CA VAL A 81 -22.19 -7.05 -33.00
C VAL A 81 -23.37 -7.81 -33.58
N ASN A 82 -24.58 -7.31 -33.35
CA ASN A 82 -25.83 -7.97 -33.76
C ASN A 82 -25.90 -9.45 -33.34
N GLY A 83 -25.39 -9.77 -32.15
CA GLY A 83 -25.32 -11.14 -31.61
C GLY A 83 -24.19 -12.02 -32.14
N GLN A 84 -23.39 -11.55 -33.11
CA GLN A 84 -22.21 -12.26 -33.60
C GLN A 84 -20.96 -11.84 -32.80
N LEU A 85 -20.20 -12.83 -32.29
CA LEU A 85 -18.88 -12.58 -31.70
C LEU A 85 -17.92 -12.06 -32.79
N VAL A 86 -17.41 -10.84 -32.61
CA VAL A 86 -16.43 -10.22 -33.52
C VAL A 86 -15.00 -10.36 -33.01
N GLY A 87 -14.80 -10.46 -31.69
CA GLY A 87 -13.47 -10.64 -31.13
C GLY A 87 -13.45 -10.74 -29.61
N GLU A 88 -12.29 -11.14 -29.10
CA GLU A 88 -11.98 -11.18 -27.68
C GLU A 88 -10.66 -10.44 -27.42
N TRP A 89 -10.50 -9.94 -26.20
CA TRP A 89 -9.25 -9.37 -25.72
C TRP A 89 -9.10 -9.60 -24.22
N LYS A 90 -7.99 -10.22 -23.80
CA LYS A 90 -7.85 -10.77 -22.45
C LYS A 90 -7.15 -9.83 -21.47
N TYR A 91 -6.09 -9.16 -21.90
CA TYR A 91 -5.34 -8.27 -21.02
C TYR A 91 -6.09 -6.95 -20.78
N GLY A 92 -6.03 -6.45 -19.54
CA GLY A 92 -6.83 -5.29 -19.12
C GLY A 92 -6.25 -3.92 -19.50
N TYR A 93 -4.98 -3.85 -19.92
CA TYR A 93 -4.25 -2.59 -20.00
C TYR A 93 -3.71 -2.23 -21.39
N SER A 94 -3.68 -3.17 -22.32
CA SER A 94 -3.34 -2.92 -23.73
C SER A 94 -4.55 -2.40 -24.52
N ALA A 95 -4.28 -1.62 -25.55
CA ALA A 95 -5.29 -1.18 -26.51
C ALA A 95 -5.55 -2.27 -27.55
N PHE A 96 -6.75 -2.31 -28.13
CA PHE A 96 -7.08 -3.26 -29.19
C PHE A 96 -8.13 -2.70 -30.16
N GLU A 97 -8.17 -3.24 -31.37
CA GLU A 97 -9.19 -2.93 -32.37
C GLU A 97 -9.76 -4.21 -33.00
N HIS A 98 -11.07 -4.21 -33.28
CA HIS A 98 -11.74 -5.24 -34.04
C HIS A 98 -12.44 -4.63 -35.25
N GLU A 99 -12.26 -5.22 -36.43
CA GLU A 99 -13.07 -4.88 -37.59
C GLU A 99 -14.47 -5.44 -37.41
N ILE A 100 -15.48 -4.59 -37.54
CA ILE A 100 -16.89 -4.95 -37.35
C ILE A 100 -17.71 -4.91 -38.64
N THR A 101 -17.12 -4.47 -39.76
CA THR A 101 -17.79 -4.22 -41.05
C THR A 101 -18.71 -5.36 -41.50
N SER A 102 -18.24 -6.61 -41.41
CA SER A 102 -18.95 -7.79 -41.91
C SER A 102 -20.15 -8.20 -41.04
N ALA A 103 -20.20 -7.76 -39.78
CA ALA A 103 -21.29 -8.03 -38.85
C ALA A 103 -22.39 -6.95 -38.88
N LEU A 104 -22.15 -5.83 -39.57
CA LEU A 104 -23.09 -4.71 -39.64
C LEU A 104 -24.17 -4.91 -40.71
N VAL A 105 -25.35 -4.35 -40.44
CA VAL A 105 -26.50 -4.28 -41.35
C VAL A 105 -26.90 -2.83 -41.60
N GLU A 106 -27.62 -2.59 -42.70
CA GLU A 106 -28.22 -1.27 -42.98
C GLU A 106 -29.25 -0.92 -41.89
N GLY A 107 -29.14 0.28 -41.30
CA GLY A 107 -30.01 0.73 -40.21
C GLY A 107 -29.36 0.55 -38.84
N ASP A 108 -30.17 0.25 -37.82
CA ASP A 108 -29.68 0.16 -36.44
C ASP A 108 -28.87 -1.12 -36.20
N ASN A 109 -27.73 -0.97 -35.51
CA ASN A 109 -26.85 -2.05 -35.12
C ASN A 109 -26.65 -2.03 -33.61
N GLU A 110 -26.56 -3.21 -32.99
CA GLU A 110 -26.31 -3.37 -31.56
C GLU A 110 -24.88 -3.87 -31.34
N ILE A 111 -24.15 -3.19 -30.46
CA ILE A 111 -22.88 -3.63 -29.91
C ILE A 111 -23.12 -4.06 -28.46
N VAL A 112 -22.61 -5.24 -28.09
CA VAL A 112 -22.54 -5.70 -26.70
C VAL A 112 -21.09 -6.03 -26.36
N VAL A 113 -20.60 -5.47 -25.26
CA VAL A 113 -19.28 -5.81 -24.69
C VAL A 113 -19.51 -6.50 -23.36
N LYS A 114 -19.03 -7.73 -23.25
CA LYS A 114 -18.99 -8.51 -22.01
C LYS A 114 -17.62 -8.30 -21.36
N VAL A 115 -17.59 -7.98 -20.08
CA VAL A 115 -16.36 -7.76 -19.29
C VAL A 115 -16.44 -8.62 -18.04
N VAL A 116 -15.48 -9.52 -17.83
CA VAL A 116 -15.48 -10.45 -16.69
C VAL A 116 -14.51 -9.95 -15.63
N HIS A 117 -15.02 -9.70 -14.43
CA HIS A 117 -14.21 -9.39 -13.26
C HIS A 117 -14.36 -10.52 -12.23
N GLN A 118 -13.27 -11.26 -12.00
CA GLN A 118 -13.22 -12.33 -11.00
C GLN A 118 -11.97 -12.14 -10.12
N SER A 119 -12.14 -12.06 -8.82
CA SER A 119 -11.11 -11.75 -7.83
C SER A 119 -10.64 -13.02 -7.09
N PRO A 120 -9.35 -13.12 -6.69
CA PRO A 120 -8.26 -12.16 -6.90
C PRO A 120 -7.64 -12.30 -8.30
N ASN A 121 -7.58 -11.19 -9.04
CA ASN A 121 -6.94 -11.08 -10.37
C ASN A 121 -5.80 -10.04 -10.43
N SER A 122 -5.55 -9.32 -9.34
CA SER A 122 -4.63 -8.20 -9.25
C SER A 122 -4.14 -8.05 -7.80
N ARG A 123 -2.92 -7.51 -7.61
CA ARG A 123 -2.38 -7.18 -6.27
C ARG A 123 -2.84 -5.79 -5.78
N TRP A 124 -3.16 -4.90 -6.71
CA TRP A 124 -3.69 -3.56 -6.48
C TRP A 124 -5.13 -3.45 -7.02
N TYR A 125 -5.81 -2.33 -6.76
CA TYR A 125 -7.12 -2.07 -7.34
C TYR A 125 -7.05 -1.88 -8.86
N SER A 126 -7.64 -2.81 -9.61
CA SER A 126 -7.72 -2.72 -11.06
C SER A 126 -8.84 -1.81 -11.55
N GLY A 127 -9.92 -1.68 -10.75
CA GLY A 127 -11.24 -1.31 -11.25
C GLY A 127 -11.81 -2.38 -12.18
N ALA A 128 -13.00 -2.12 -12.72
CA ALA A 128 -13.60 -3.01 -13.71
C ALA A 128 -14.49 -2.26 -14.71
N GLY A 129 -14.33 -2.56 -16.00
CA GLY A 129 -15.13 -1.97 -17.07
C GLY A 129 -14.34 -1.38 -18.22
N ILE A 130 -15.03 -0.59 -19.02
CA ILE A 130 -14.45 0.19 -20.11
C ILE A 130 -13.92 1.49 -19.49
N TYR A 131 -12.78 1.37 -18.82
CA TYR A 131 -12.19 2.42 -17.97
C TYR A 131 -11.31 3.41 -18.74
N ARG A 132 -11.09 3.18 -20.05
CA ARG A 132 -10.48 4.13 -20.99
C ARG A 132 -11.40 4.38 -22.21
N ASN A 133 -10.97 5.26 -23.09
CA ASN A 133 -11.75 5.70 -24.24
C ASN A 133 -12.06 4.56 -25.24
N VAL A 134 -13.20 4.73 -25.93
CA VAL A 134 -13.64 3.90 -27.05
C VAL A 134 -13.74 4.76 -28.29
N TRP A 135 -13.31 4.24 -29.43
CA TRP A 135 -13.31 4.95 -30.70
C TRP A 135 -13.94 4.12 -31.81
N LEU A 136 -14.58 4.81 -32.74
CA LEU A 136 -15.04 4.25 -34.01
C LEU A 136 -14.12 4.77 -35.12
N LYS A 137 -13.45 3.87 -35.84
CA LYS A 137 -12.52 4.22 -36.92
C LYS A 137 -13.08 3.76 -38.27
N THR A 138 -13.20 4.68 -39.22
CA THR A 138 -13.44 4.36 -40.64
C THR A 138 -12.12 4.30 -41.39
N ARG A 139 -11.97 3.31 -42.26
CA ARG A 139 -10.74 3.06 -43.00
C ARG A 139 -11.04 2.75 -44.47
N ASP A 140 -10.42 3.49 -45.37
CA ASP A 140 -10.46 3.32 -46.81
C ASP A 140 -9.60 2.11 -47.24
N ARG A 141 -9.77 1.67 -48.49
CA ARG A 141 -8.96 0.59 -49.06
C ARG A 141 -7.49 0.97 -49.20
N ASN A 142 -7.19 2.26 -49.37
CA ASN A 142 -5.85 2.81 -49.26
C ASN A 142 -5.72 3.49 -47.89
N HIS A 143 -4.79 3.07 -47.05
CA HIS A 143 -4.65 3.64 -45.71
C HIS A 143 -3.27 3.44 -45.11
N ILE A 144 -2.96 4.27 -44.12
CA ILE A 144 -1.90 4.07 -43.14
C ILE A 144 -2.40 3.09 -42.08
N VAL A 145 -1.62 2.04 -41.81
CA VAL A 145 -1.96 1.02 -40.82
C VAL A 145 -2.00 1.65 -39.41
N THR A 146 -2.91 1.19 -38.53
CA THR A 146 -2.94 1.64 -37.12
C THR A 146 -1.56 1.45 -36.48
N ASP A 147 -1.06 2.52 -35.85
CA ASP A 147 0.28 2.59 -35.23
C ASP A 147 1.43 2.17 -36.19
N GLY A 148 1.18 2.33 -37.50
CA GLY A 148 2.09 1.95 -38.58
C GLY A 148 3.17 2.98 -38.89
N THR A 149 3.15 4.15 -38.25
CA THR A 149 4.23 5.15 -38.36
C THR A 149 5.27 4.87 -37.27
N TYR A 150 6.54 4.76 -37.65
CA TYR A 150 7.66 4.58 -36.73
C TYR A 150 8.71 5.65 -37.01
N VAL A 151 9.03 6.43 -35.98
CA VAL A 151 9.95 7.57 -36.09
C VAL A 151 11.18 7.29 -35.27
N SER A 152 12.36 7.32 -35.89
CA SER A 152 13.64 7.28 -35.18
C SER A 152 14.41 8.55 -35.46
N ILE A 153 14.93 9.16 -34.39
CA ILE A 153 15.60 10.46 -34.43
C ILE A 153 17.00 10.29 -33.85
N GLN A 154 18.02 10.60 -34.65
CA GLN A 154 19.41 10.46 -34.23
C GLN A 154 20.21 11.71 -34.60
N GLN A 155 21.07 12.14 -33.69
CA GLN A 155 22.03 13.20 -33.97
C GLN A 155 23.15 12.65 -34.87
N GLN A 156 23.39 13.32 -35.99
CA GLN A 156 24.44 13.00 -36.96
C GLN A 156 25.37 14.22 -37.16
N THR A 157 26.44 14.05 -37.93
CA THR A 157 27.42 15.13 -38.17
C THR A 157 26.81 16.33 -38.93
N GLU A 158 25.84 16.07 -39.80
CA GLU A 158 25.18 17.08 -40.66
C GLU A 158 23.88 17.65 -40.06
N GLY A 159 23.54 17.31 -38.82
CA GLY A 159 22.28 17.69 -38.17
C GLY A 159 21.55 16.48 -37.58
N TRP A 160 20.28 16.65 -37.24
CA TRP A 160 19.44 15.57 -36.74
C TRP A 160 18.76 14.86 -37.91
N GLN A 161 18.98 13.56 -38.02
CA GLN A 161 18.30 12.71 -39.00
C GLN A 161 17.02 12.16 -38.37
N VAL A 162 15.90 12.40 -39.04
CA VAL A 162 14.58 11.84 -38.71
C VAL A 162 14.27 10.79 -39.78
N GLU A 163 14.24 9.52 -39.38
CA GLU A 163 13.85 8.42 -40.25
C GLU A 163 12.42 8.00 -39.91
N VAL A 164 11.52 8.06 -40.90
CA VAL A 164 10.10 7.75 -40.76
C VAL A 164 9.78 6.53 -41.60
N ASP A 165 9.45 5.41 -40.95
CA ASP A 165 8.90 4.23 -41.61
C ASP A 165 7.37 4.25 -41.49
N THR A 166 6.67 4.05 -42.60
CA THR A 166 5.21 4.04 -42.63
C THR A 166 4.71 2.75 -43.26
N GLU A 167 3.92 1.98 -42.51
CA GLU A 167 3.18 0.82 -42.99
C GLU A 167 1.88 1.27 -43.70
N LEU A 168 1.72 0.84 -44.95
CA LEU A 168 0.63 1.22 -45.84
C LEU A 168 -0.07 -0.02 -46.39
N SER A 169 -1.39 0.02 -46.52
CA SER A 169 -2.14 -0.89 -47.39
C SER A 169 -2.65 -0.10 -48.59
N LEU A 170 -2.19 -0.44 -49.80
CA LEU A 170 -2.51 0.31 -51.02
C LEU A 170 -3.09 -0.60 -52.12
N ASN A 171 -4.25 -0.24 -52.65
CA ASN A 171 -4.84 -0.88 -53.83
C ASN A 171 -4.54 -0.12 -55.14
N GLN A 172 -4.03 1.11 -55.06
CA GLN A 172 -3.60 1.93 -56.18
C GLN A 172 -2.41 2.82 -55.78
N ASN A 173 -1.66 3.29 -56.78
CA ASN A 173 -0.47 4.10 -56.53
C ASN A 173 -0.81 5.37 -55.73
N ALA A 174 0.07 5.70 -54.79
CA ALA A 174 -0.09 6.83 -53.89
C ALA A 174 1.21 7.65 -53.83
N GLN A 175 1.12 8.81 -53.21
CA GLN A 175 2.26 9.62 -52.80
C GLN A 175 2.18 9.79 -51.28
N LEU A 176 3.29 9.55 -50.61
CA LEU A 176 3.42 9.73 -49.16
C LEU A 176 4.26 10.98 -48.89
N VAL A 177 3.71 11.91 -48.13
CA VAL A 177 4.37 13.16 -47.75
C VAL A 177 4.54 13.22 -46.24
N HIS A 178 5.75 13.49 -45.78
CA HIS A 178 6.04 13.78 -44.38
C HIS A 178 6.45 15.23 -44.24
N THR A 179 5.83 15.96 -43.31
CA THR A 179 6.16 17.35 -43.04
C THR A 179 6.32 17.57 -41.54
N ILE A 180 7.45 18.12 -41.12
CA ILE A 180 7.72 18.46 -39.72
C ILE A 180 7.40 19.95 -39.50
N TRP A 181 6.58 20.23 -38.49
CA TRP A 181 6.17 21.57 -38.08
C TRP A 181 6.64 21.89 -36.66
N TYR A 182 6.94 23.16 -36.42
CA TYR A 182 7.20 23.69 -35.09
C TYR A 182 6.49 25.03 -34.91
N GLN A 183 5.59 25.11 -33.94
CA GLN A 183 4.83 26.33 -33.63
C GLN A 183 4.19 26.96 -34.88
N GLY A 184 3.58 26.12 -35.73
CA GLY A 184 2.91 26.53 -36.98
C GLY A 184 3.85 26.82 -38.16
N ASN A 185 5.18 26.71 -38.01
CA ASN A 185 6.14 26.89 -39.09
C ASN A 185 6.61 25.54 -39.65
N GLN A 186 6.58 25.40 -40.97
CA GLN A 186 7.12 24.23 -41.65
C GLN A 186 8.64 24.24 -41.56
N ILE A 187 9.22 23.17 -41.02
CA ILE A 187 10.67 23.00 -40.85
C ILE A 187 11.28 22.27 -42.04
N VAL A 188 10.73 21.10 -42.38
CA VAL A 188 11.21 20.26 -43.48
C VAL A 188 10.06 19.41 -44.01
N SER A 189 10.11 19.04 -45.29
CA SER A 189 9.16 18.13 -45.92
C SER A 189 9.87 17.16 -46.86
N SER A 190 9.41 15.92 -46.90
CA SER A 190 9.84 14.88 -47.82
C SER A 190 8.61 14.28 -48.52
N LYS A 191 8.78 13.85 -49.76
CA LYS A 191 7.71 13.23 -50.55
C LYS A 191 8.25 12.10 -51.41
N GLU A 192 7.48 11.02 -51.52
CA GLU A 192 7.83 9.86 -52.34
C GLU A 192 6.59 9.22 -52.98
N ASP A 193 6.70 8.77 -54.23
CA ASP A 193 5.65 7.99 -54.89
C ASP A 193 5.77 6.51 -54.50
N VAL A 194 4.68 5.91 -54.02
CA VAL A 194 4.61 4.52 -53.58
C VAL A 194 3.72 3.73 -54.54
N THR A 195 4.27 2.65 -55.09
CA THR A 195 3.53 1.77 -56.01
C THR A 195 2.66 0.81 -55.21
N ALA A 196 1.41 0.57 -55.64
CA ALA A 196 0.56 -0.42 -54.99
C ALA A 196 0.96 -1.86 -55.36
N THR A 197 0.89 -2.74 -54.37
CA THR A 197 1.11 -4.18 -54.54
C THR A 197 -0.19 -4.93 -54.28
N ALA A 198 -0.61 -5.77 -55.23
CA ALA A 198 -1.89 -6.48 -55.14
C ALA A 198 -1.88 -7.45 -53.95
N GLY A 199 -2.80 -7.26 -53.00
CA GLY A 199 -2.96 -8.15 -51.84
C GLY A 199 -3.64 -9.48 -52.17
N GLN A 200 -3.57 -10.43 -51.23
CA GLN A 200 -4.24 -11.73 -51.34
C GLN A 200 -5.76 -11.65 -51.12
N ASP A 201 -6.23 -10.64 -50.37
CA ASP A 201 -7.65 -10.40 -50.09
C ASP A 201 -8.30 -9.47 -51.12
N ALA A 202 -9.52 -9.83 -51.55
CA ALA A 202 -10.25 -9.10 -52.58
C ALA A 202 -10.70 -7.71 -52.08
N GLY A 203 -9.87 -6.69 -52.32
CA GLY A 203 -10.21 -5.28 -52.06
C GLY A 203 -9.13 -4.45 -51.36
N HIS A 204 -8.10 -5.10 -50.80
CA HIS A 204 -7.02 -4.46 -50.05
C HIS A 204 -5.64 -4.77 -50.62
N GLY A 205 -4.70 -3.84 -50.44
CA GLY A 205 -3.29 -4.04 -50.82
C GLY A 205 -2.55 -4.90 -49.80
N GLU A 206 -1.48 -5.57 -50.23
CA GLU A 206 -0.50 -6.14 -49.31
C GLU A 206 0.07 -5.01 -48.43
N ILE A 207 0.29 -5.29 -47.13
CA ILE A 207 0.94 -4.31 -46.25
C ILE A 207 2.38 -4.13 -46.71
N GLN A 208 2.75 -2.91 -47.03
CA GLN A 208 4.10 -2.54 -47.45
C GLN A 208 4.64 -1.38 -46.61
N SER A 209 5.95 -1.34 -46.43
CA SER A 209 6.62 -0.29 -45.67
C SER A 209 7.32 0.69 -46.62
N ASN A 210 7.12 1.99 -46.40
CA ASN A 210 7.89 3.07 -47.01
C ASN A 210 8.81 3.70 -45.95
N SER A 211 10.04 4.07 -46.31
CA SER A 211 11.01 4.66 -45.39
C SER A 211 11.58 5.95 -45.98
N GLN A 212 11.39 7.06 -45.29
CA GLN A 212 11.89 8.38 -45.71
C GLN A 212 12.81 8.97 -44.65
N LYS A 213 13.77 9.79 -45.09
CA LYS A 213 14.73 10.48 -44.23
C LYS A 213 14.61 11.98 -44.41
N LEU A 214 14.46 12.69 -43.30
CA LEU A 214 14.46 14.15 -43.21
C LEU A 214 15.65 14.60 -42.35
N THR A 215 16.19 15.78 -42.63
CA THR A 215 17.29 16.37 -41.85
C THR A 215 16.84 17.69 -41.25
N VAL A 216 17.08 17.86 -39.95
CA VAL A 216 16.80 19.09 -39.19
C VAL A 216 18.10 19.56 -38.53
N ASP A 217 18.61 20.71 -38.94
CA ASP A 217 19.98 21.13 -38.56
C ASP A 217 20.11 21.48 -37.07
N LEU A 218 19.26 22.38 -36.57
CA LEU A 218 19.35 22.96 -35.22
C LEU A 218 17.98 22.94 -34.53
N PRO A 219 17.42 21.76 -34.22
CA PRO A 219 16.17 21.66 -33.48
C PRO A 219 16.36 22.15 -32.04
N LYS A 220 15.26 22.62 -31.44
CA LYS A 220 15.21 22.75 -29.99
C LYS A 220 15.02 21.37 -29.40
N LEU A 221 15.86 21.02 -28.43
CA LEU A 221 15.85 19.69 -27.84
C LEU A 221 14.72 19.55 -26.83
N TRP A 222 14.20 18.34 -26.71
CA TRP A 222 13.27 17.93 -25.68
C TRP A 222 14.05 17.55 -24.41
N SER A 223 13.55 17.99 -23.26
CA SER A 223 14.03 17.61 -21.92
C SER A 223 12.94 17.82 -20.88
N PRO A 224 13.10 17.31 -19.64
CA PRO A 224 12.13 17.58 -18.56
C PRO A 224 11.88 19.07 -18.26
N ASP A 225 12.91 19.92 -18.40
CA ASP A 225 12.79 21.36 -18.16
C ASP A 225 12.32 22.13 -19.42
N GLU A 226 12.68 21.65 -20.60
CA GLU A 226 12.34 22.25 -21.90
C GLU A 226 11.72 21.19 -22.84
N PRO A 227 10.42 20.83 -22.68
CA PRO A 227 9.77 19.79 -23.46
C PRO A 227 9.37 20.27 -24.87
N ASN A 228 10.34 20.62 -25.70
CA ASN A 228 10.10 21.08 -27.07
C ASN A 228 9.59 19.93 -27.96
N LEU A 229 8.35 20.06 -28.45
CA LEU A 229 7.70 19.09 -29.34
C LEU A 229 7.47 19.68 -30.74
N TYR A 230 7.50 18.80 -31.73
CA TYR A 230 7.27 19.07 -33.16
C TYR A 230 6.12 18.19 -33.65
N ASP A 231 5.36 18.67 -34.63
CA ASP A 231 4.31 17.87 -35.27
C ASP A 231 4.86 17.26 -36.56
N LEU A 232 4.97 15.93 -36.61
CA LEU A 232 5.18 15.17 -37.83
C LEU A 232 3.81 14.88 -38.46
N VAL A 233 3.51 15.56 -39.57
CA VAL A 233 2.30 15.35 -40.35
C VAL A 233 2.62 14.42 -41.52
N THR A 234 1.97 13.26 -41.54
CA THR A 234 2.03 12.27 -42.63
C THR A 234 0.76 12.34 -43.44
N GLU A 235 0.88 12.66 -44.72
CA GLU A 235 -0.23 12.73 -45.67
C GLU A 235 -0.10 11.60 -46.70
N LEU A 236 -1.17 10.82 -46.85
CA LEU A 236 -1.31 9.83 -47.90
C LEU A 236 -2.22 10.40 -48.99
N LEU A 237 -1.65 10.56 -50.19
CA LEU A 237 -2.36 11.10 -51.34
C LEU A 237 -2.49 10.04 -52.43
N VAL A 238 -3.64 9.99 -53.10
CA VAL A 238 -3.89 9.03 -54.16
C VAL A 238 -4.10 9.74 -55.49
N ALA A 239 -3.59 9.16 -56.57
CA ALA A 239 -3.73 9.72 -57.91
C ALA A 239 -5.21 9.78 -58.37
N THR A 240 -5.65 10.97 -58.78
CA THR A 240 -6.97 11.23 -59.39
C THR A 240 -6.79 11.66 -60.85
N GLY A 241 -7.03 10.76 -61.79
CA GLY A 241 -6.93 11.05 -63.24
C GLY A 241 -5.50 11.38 -63.71
N GLU A 242 -5.37 12.12 -64.82
CA GLU A 242 -4.06 12.28 -65.50
C GLU A 242 -3.09 13.28 -64.83
N GLN A 243 -3.49 14.16 -63.90
CA GLN A 243 -2.58 15.17 -63.28
C GLN A 243 -2.91 15.63 -61.83
N GLY A 244 -3.74 14.94 -61.07
CA GLY A 244 -4.09 15.34 -59.68
C GLY A 244 -3.77 14.28 -58.64
N TYR A 245 -3.44 14.70 -57.41
CA TYR A 245 -3.43 13.86 -56.22
C TYR A 245 -4.47 14.40 -55.24
N GLU A 246 -5.20 13.52 -54.58
CA GLU A 246 -6.14 13.85 -53.51
C GLU A 246 -5.64 13.26 -52.19
N THR A 247 -5.54 14.08 -51.14
CA THR A 247 -5.22 13.60 -49.79
C THR A 247 -6.39 12.78 -49.25
N ILE A 248 -6.15 11.51 -48.96
CA ILE A 248 -7.17 10.59 -48.45
C ILE A 248 -7.03 10.31 -46.95
N GLU A 249 -5.86 10.60 -46.39
CA GLU A 249 -5.58 10.42 -44.97
C GLU A 249 -4.45 11.36 -44.54
N THR A 250 -4.61 11.94 -43.36
CA THR A 250 -3.61 12.74 -42.67
C THR A 250 -3.48 12.19 -41.26
N ALA A 251 -2.26 11.90 -40.83
CA ALA A 251 -1.94 11.47 -39.48
C ALA A 251 -0.89 12.41 -38.89
N THR A 252 -1.13 12.92 -37.70
CA THR A 252 -0.20 13.79 -36.97
C THR A 252 0.37 13.04 -35.78
N GLN A 253 1.69 13.08 -35.62
CA GLN A 253 2.40 12.53 -34.48
C GLN A 253 3.32 13.58 -33.87
N ARG A 254 3.23 13.77 -32.55
CA ARG A 254 4.19 14.61 -31.83
C ARG A 254 5.51 13.87 -31.68
N ILE A 255 6.61 14.55 -31.97
CA ILE A 255 7.97 14.04 -31.85
C ILE A 255 8.87 15.04 -31.11
N GLY A 256 9.92 14.55 -30.45
CA GLY A 256 10.88 15.37 -29.73
C GLY A 256 12.32 14.99 -30.10
N PHE A 257 13.18 15.99 -30.27
CA PHE A 257 14.60 15.80 -30.56
C PHE A 257 15.37 15.65 -29.25
N ARG A 258 15.95 14.48 -28.99
CA ARG A 258 16.72 14.22 -27.76
C ARG A 258 17.81 13.20 -28.03
N ASP A 259 18.88 13.28 -27.26
CA ASP A 259 19.94 12.28 -27.23
C ASP A 259 19.98 11.64 -25.84
N ILE A 260 19.81 10.32 -25.77
CA ILE A 260 19.83 9.57 -24.51
C ILE A 260 21.04 8.65 -24.53
N LYS A 261 21.85 8.71 -23.47
CA LYS A 261 22.92 7.75 -23.22
C LYS A 261 22.70 7.11 -21.84
N LEU A 262 22.54 5.78 -21.85
CA LEU A 262 22.52 4.93 -20.67
C LEU A 262 23.91 4.27 -20.57
N ASP A 263 24.68 4.59 -19.54
CA ASP A 263 26.06 4.15 -19.40
C ASP A 263 26.26 3.39 -18.09
N ALA A 264 26.93 2.23 -18.14
CA ALA A 264 27.17 1.39 -16.99
C ALA A 264 28.06 2.04 -15.91
N ASN A 265 28.88 3.04 -16.26
CA ASN A 265 29.82 3.71 -15.35
C ASN A 265 29.46 5.18 -15.12
N GLU A 266 28.92 5.84 -16.15
CA GLU A 266 28.59 7.27 -16.08
C GLU A 266 27.13 7.53 -15.69
N GLY A 267 26.26 6.52 -15.71
CA GLY A 267 24.84 6.64 -15.39
C GLY A 267 24.02 7.23 -16.54
N PHE A 268 23.01 8.06 -16.21
CA PHE A 268 22.08 8.62 -17.19
C PHE A 268 22.55 9.98 -17.72
N HIS A 269 22.56 10.12 -19.04
CA HIS A 269 22.79 11.39 -19.72
C HIS A 269 21.64 11.70 -20.69
N LEU A 270 21.17 12.94 -20.65
CA LEU A 270 20.19 13.49 -21.59
C LEU A 270 20.78 14.74 -22.25
N ASN A 271 20.84 14.75 -23.58
CA ASN A 271 21.40 15.84 -24.37
C ASN A 271 22.83 16.22 -23.94
N GLY A 272 23.64 15.22 -23.58
CA GLY A 272 25.00 15.38 -23.07
C GLY A 272 25.12 15.82 -21.60
N VAL A 273 24.01 16.07 -20.90
CA VAL A 273 23.99 16.47 -19.49
C VAL A 273 23.77 15.24 -18.62
N LYS A 274 24.69 14.97 -17.69
CA LYS A 274 24.53 13.92 -16.67
C LYS A 274 23.48 14.34 -15.65
N MET A 275 22.53 13.45 -15.37
CA MET A 275 21.53 13.64 -14.32
C MET A 275 21.06 12.30 -13.74
N LYS A 276 20.31 12.34 -12.65
CA LYS A 276 19.66 11.16 -12.07
C LYS A 276 18.19 11.10 -12.51
N LEU A 277 17.68 9.89 -12.68
CA LEU A 277 16.25 9.62 -12.72
C LEU A 277 15.73 9.77 -11.28
N ASN A 278 15.09 10.90 -11.00
CA ASN A 278 14.37 11.16 -9.77
C ASN A 278 12.93 10.71 -10.02
N GLY A 279 12.72 9.40 -9.93
CA GLY A 279 11.52 8.74 -10.41
C GLY A 279 10.55 8.32 -9.32
N VAL A 280 9.30 8.09 -9.72
CA VAL A 280 8.27 7.44 -8.91
C VAL A 280 7.58 6.32 -9.70
N CYS A 281 7.15 5.28 -9.02
CA CYS A 281 6.21 4.28 -9.53
C CYS A 281 4.77 4.80 -9.38
N GLU A 282 3.96 4.63 -10.42
CA GLU A 282 2.57 5.09 -10.42
C GLU A 282 1.61 4.00 -10.93
N HIS A 283 0.62 3.66 -10.09
CA HIS A 283 -0.57 2.90 -10.50
C HIS A 283 -1.58 3.77 -11.25
N HIS A 284 -2.54 3.13 -11.95
CA HIS A 284 -3.42 3.80 -12.92
C HIS A 284 -4.69 4.44 -12.33
N ASP A 285 -5.13 4.06 -11.12
CA ASP A 285 -6.33 4.65 -10.52
C ASP A 285 -6.14 6.13 -10.21
N LEU A 286 -7.23 6.90 -10.24
CA LEU A 286 -7.23 8.34 -10.00
C LEU A 286 -8.01 8.66 -8.70
N GLY A 287 -7.76 7.88 -7.64
CA GLY A 287 -8.36 8.05 -6.31
C GLY A 287 -9.89 7.92 -6.35
N ALA A 288 -10.60 8.98 -5.97
CA ALA A 288 -12.07 9.01 -5.95
C ALA A 288 -12.75 8.74 -7.32
N LEU A 289 -12.01 8.87 -8.43
CA LEU A 289 -12.49 8.54 -9.77
C LEU A 289 -12.38 7.04 -10.09
N GLY A 290 -11.62 6.28 -9.31
CA GLY A 290 -11.32 4.87 -9.56
C GLY A 290 -10.46 4.72 -10.80
N ALA A 291 -10.68 3.66 -11.57
CA ALA A 291 -9.94 3.42 -12.80
C ALA A 291 -10.42 4.29 -13.99
N ALA A 292 -11.58 4.95 -13.88
CA ALA A 292 -12.12 5.77 -14.98
C ALA A 292 -11.16 6.91 -15.34
N PHE A 293 -10.51 6.77 -16.51
CA PHE A 293 -9.41 7.64 -16.89
C PHE A 293 -9.88 9.08 -17.13
N ASN A 294 -9.13 10.05 -16.61
CA ASN A 294 -9.36 11.47 -16.82
C ASN A 294 -8.04 12.23 -16.97
N LEU A 295 -7.88 12.94 -18.09
CA LEU A 295 -6.65 13.65 -18.42
C LEU A 295 -6.36 14.83 -17.48
N THR A 296 -7.39 15.56 -17.04
CA THR A 296 -7.23 16.69 -16.12
C THR A 296 -6.74 16.22 -14.75
N ALA A 297 -7.28 15.11 -14.23
CA ALA A 297 -6.80 14.50 -12.99
C ALA A 297 -5.35 14.03 -13.11
N LEU A 298 -4.97 13.40 -14.23
CA LEU A 298 -3.59 12.99 -14.46
C LEU A 298 -2.63 14.19 -14.56
N ARG A 299 -3.03 15.27 -15.26
CA ARG A 299 -2.27 16.52 -15.34
C ARG A 299 -2.02 17.15 -13.98
N ARG A 300 -3.01 17.11 -13.08
CA ARG A 300 -2.83 17.50 -11.68
C ARG A 300 -1.76 16.66 -11.00
N ARG A 301 -1.80 15.33 -11.14
CA ARG A 301 -0.78 14.43 -10.56
C ARG A 301 0.62 14.74 -11.07
N PHE A 302 0.81 14.89 -12.39
CA PHE A 302 2.10 15.23 -12.98
C PHE A 302 2.63 16.58 -12.49
N THR A 303 1.74 17.56 -12.32
CA THR A 303 2.11 18.88 -11.78
C THR A 303 2.68 18.74 -10.36
N LEU A 304 1.97 18.05 -9.48
CA LEU A 304 2.39 17.84 -8.08
C LEU A 304 3.72 17.05 -7.99
N LEU A 305 3.92 16.06 -8.86
CA LEU A 305 5.19 15.31 -8.94
C LEU A 305 6.34 16.20 -9.43
N LYS A 306 6.14 17.03 -10.47
CA LYS A 306 7.17 17.98 -10.92
C LYS A 306 7.51 19.00 -9.85
N GLU A 307 6.52 19.48 -9.09
CA GLU A 307 6.74 20.36 -7.93
C GLU A 307 7.58 19.67 -6.84
N MET A 308 7.49 18.34 -6.69
CA MET A 308 8.35 17.55 -5.81
C MET A 308 9.79 17.41 -6.34
N GLY A 309 10.05 17.75 -7.60
CA GLY A 309 11.33 17.52 -8.28
C GLY A 309 11.45 16.19 -9.02
N VAL A 310 10.32 15.49 -9.24
CA VAL A 310 10.27 14.29 -10.08
C VAL A 310 10.54 14.64 -11.53
N ASN A 311 11.37 13.83 -12.19
CA ASN A 311 11.66 13.95 -13.62
C ASN A 311 11.39 12.67 -14.41
N ALA A 312 11.02 11.58 -13.74
CA ALA A 312 10.73 10.30 -14.38
C ALA A 312 9.55 9.56 -13.71
N ILE A 313 8.82 8.74 -14.46
CA ILE A 313 7.77 7.87 -13.93
C ILE A 313 7.93 6.45 -14.49
N ARG A 314 7.73 5.45 -13.64
CA ARG A 314 7.57 4.05 -14.01
C ARG A 314 6.09 3.67 -13.92
N THR A 315 5.53 3.11 -14.99
CA THR A 315 4.09 2.78 -15.09
C THR A 315 3.78 1.43 -14.43
N ALA A 316 3.98 1.36 -13.12
CA ALA A 316 3.85 0.14 -12.32
C ALA A 316 2.41 -0.40 -12.32
N HIS A 317 2.12 -1.63 -12.75
CA HIS A 317 2.98 -2.56 -13.50
C HIS A 317 2.28 -2.99 -14.78
N ASN A 318 1.88 -2.01 -15.57
CA ASN A 318 1.04 -2.23 -16.73
C ASN A 318 1.16 -1.11 -17.77
N MET A 319 0.70 -1.43 -18.97
CA MET A 319 0.71 -0.53 -20.11
C MET A 319 -0.14 0.72 -19.80
N PRO A 320 0.43 1.94 -19.93
CA PRO A 320 -0.27 3.17 -19.56
C PRO A 320 -1.38 3.51 -20.57
N ALA A 321 -2.21 4.51 -20.25
CA ALA A 321 -3.10 5.10 -21.24
C ALA A 321 -2.28 5.83 -22.31
N LYS A 322 -2.82 5.98 -23.53
CA LYS A 322 -2.14 6.73 -24.60
C LYS A 322 -1.90 8.19 -24.17
N GLU A 323 -2.92 8.78 -23.57
CA GLU A 323 -2.91 10.17 -23.11
C GLU A 323 -1.92 10.39 -21.95
N PHE A 324 -1.54 9.34 -21.22
CA PHE A 324 -0.47 9.42 -20.22
C PHE A 324 0.89 9.69 -20.87
N MET A 325 1.19 8.99 -21.96
CA MET A 325 2.44 9.18 -22.71
C MET A 325 2.47 10.53 -23.43
N GLU A 326 1.34 10.95 -24.00
CA GLU A 326 1.20 12.28 -24.61
C GLU A 326 1.41 13.41 -23.59
N LEU A 327 0.86 13.25 -22.38
CA LEU A 327 1.06 14.19 -21.30
C LEU A 327 2.49 14.19 -20.77
N ALA A 328 3.16 13.03 -20.73
CA ALA A 328 4.56 12.92 -20.35
C ALA A 328 5.48 13.65 -21.33
N ASP A 329 5.21 13.52 -22.63
CA ASP A 329 5.88 14.29 -23.68
C ASP A 329 5.66 15.80 -23.47
N GLU A 330 4.42 16.23 -23.26
CA GLU A 330 4.03 17.64 -23.13
C GLU A 330 4.62 18.30 -21.87
N MET A 331 4.58 17.59 -20.74
CA MET A 331 4.99 18.12 -19.44
C MET A 331 6.47 17.88 -19.14
N GLY A 332 7.21 17.15 -20.00
CA GLY A 332 8.61 16.85 -19.77
C GLY A 332 8.81 15.88 -18.61
N MET A 333 8.30 14.66 -18.76
CA MET A 333 8.46 13.56 -17.81
C MET A 333 9.07 12.37 -18.53
N LEU A 334 10.18 11.80 -18.06
CA LEU A 334 10.79 10.60 -18.64
C LEU A 334 10.00 9.35 -18.24
N ILE A 335 9.80 8.38 -19.13
CA ILE A 335 8.95 7.21 -18.86
C ILE A 335 9.70 5.89 -19.00
N VAL A 336 9.61 5.08 -17.94
CA VAL A 336 9.82 3.63 -17.97
C VAL A 336 8.45 2.99 -18.11
N SER A 337 8.08 2.63 -19.34
CA SER A 337 6.80 1.98 -19.58
C SER A 337 6.94 0.50 -19.26
N GLU A 338 5.95 -0.08 -18.60
CA GLU A 338 6.00 -1.48 -18.16
C GLU A 338 4.84 -2.32 -18.72
N ALA A 339 5.12 -3.58 -19.04
CA ALA A 339 4.14 -4.48 -19.65
C ALA A 339 3.43 -5.40 -18.65
N PHE A 340 4.17 -6.09 -17.78
CA PHE A 340 3.62 -7.24 -17.06
C PHE A 340 4.02 -7.30 -15.58
N ASP A 341 3.08 -7.72 -14.74
CA ASP A 341 3.34 -8.09 -13.33
C ASP A 341 3.52 -9.60 -13.14
N MET A 342 3.19 -10.41 -14.14
CA MET A 342 3.34 -11.86 -14.14
C MET A 342 3.59 -12.38 -15.56
N TRP A 343 4.29 -13.52 -15.69
CA TRP A 343 4.47 -14.23 -16.97
C TRP A 343 3.66 -15.53 -16.96
N GLU A 344 4.31 -16.70 -17.04
CA GLU A 344 3.61 -17.99 -17.06
C GLU A 344 3.16 -18.43 -15.66
N ARG A 345 3.83 -17.96 -14.60
CA ARG A 345 3.47 -18.24 -13.21
C ARG A 345 2.65 -17.10 -12.61
N ALA A 346 1.49 -17.46 -12.08
CA ALA A 346 0.55 -16.52 -11.48
C ALA A 346 1.07 -15.96 -10.15
N LYS A 347 0.73 -14.70 -9.87
CA LYS A 347 0.83 -14.08 -8.53
C LYS A 347 -0.49 -14.19 -7.77
N THR A 348 -1.62 -14.24 -8.49
CA THR A 348 -2.97 -14.46 -7.95
C THR A 348 -3.78 -15.42 -8.82
N PRO A 349 -4.82 -16.10 -8.30
CA PRO A 349 -5.51 -17.18 -9.02
C PRO A 349 -6.11 -16.82 -10.39
N TYR A 350 -6.53 -15.56 -10.60
CA TYR A 350 -7.24 -15.12 -11.81
C TYR A 350 -6.53 -14.02 -12.60
N ASP A 351 -5.25 -13.78 -12.33
CA ASP A 351 -4.45 -12.78 -13.06
C ASP A 351 -4.17 -13.16 -14.52
N TYR A 352 -3.30 -12.39 -15.18
CA TYR A 352 -2.99 -12.53 -16.59
C TYR A 352 -2.16 -13.79 -16.93
N ALA A 353 -1.55 -14.48 -15.97
CA ALA A 353 -0.70 -15.64 -16.25
C ALA A 353 -1.44 -16.75 -17.02
N ARG A 354 -2.75 -16.89 -16.81
CA ARG A 354 -3.61 -17.84 -17.53
C ARG A 354 -3.82 -17.51 -19.02
N PHE A 355 -3.50 -16.29 -19.44
CA PHE A 355 -3.61 -15.82 -20.83
C PHE A 355 -2.25 -15.55 -21.47
N PHE A 356 -1.21 -15.32 -20.66
CA PHE A 356 0.13 -14.92 -21.11
C PHE A 356 0.69 -15.77 -22.27
N PRO A 357 0.66 -17.13 -22.24
CA PRO A 357 1.26 -17.94 -23.30
C PRO A 357 0.65 -17.71 -24.70
N GLU A 358 -0.62 -17.30 -24.75
CA GLU A 358 -1.35 -17.08 -26.01
C GLU A 358 -1.36 -15.61 -26.43
N TRP A 359 -1.36 -14.68 -25.46
CA TRP A 359 -1.66 -13.26 -25.70
C TRP A 359 -0.46 -12.32 -25.62
N ALA A 360 0.66 -12.73 -25.00
CA ALA A 360 1.81 -11.85 -24.76
C ALA A 360 2.35 -11.18 -26.03
N TYR A 361 2.41 -11.89 -27.16
CA TYR A 361 2.85 -11.30 -28.44
C TYR A 361 1.92 -10.18 -28.91
N SER A 362 0.61 -10.40 -28.86
CA SER A 362 -0.40 -9.41 -29.27
C SER A 362 -0.38 -8.18 -28.36
N ASP A 363 -0.20 -8.39 -27.06
CA ASP A 363 -0.11 -7.32 -26.08
C ASP A 363 1.17 -6.48 -26.23
N VAL A 364 2.33 -7.13 -26.40
CA VAL A 364 3.60 -6.43 -26.67
C VAL A 364 3.54 -5.68 -28.02
N LYS A 365 2.94 -6.29 -29.05
CA LYS A 365 2.74 -5.63 -30.36
C LYS A 365 1.91 -4.36 -30.23
N SER A 366 0.78 -4.43 -29.52
CA SER A 366 -0.10 -3.28 -29.29
C SER A 366 0.65 -2.16 -28.55
N TRP A 367 1.27 -2.52 -27.43
CA TRP A 367 2.00 -1.61 -26.56
C TRP A 367 3.15 -0.88 -27.25
N VAL A 368 4.09 -1.64 -27.83
CA VAL A 368 5.31 -1.07 -28.38
C VAL A 368 4.99 -0.24 -29.62
N LYS A 369 4.12 -0.73 -30.52
CA LYS A 369 3.75 0.05 -31.72
C LYS A 369 3.08 1.37 -31.37
N ARG A 370 2.19 1.37 -30.36
CA ARG A 370 1.51 2.58 -29.88
C ARG A 370 2.48 3.61 -29.32
N ASP A 371 3.45 3.16 -28.51
CA ASP A 371 4.21 4.08 -27.65
C ASP A 371 5.64 4.41 -28.15
N ARG A 372 6.21 3.64 -29.09
CA ARG A 372 7.62 3.74 -29.55
C ARG A 372 8.09 5.09 -30.09
N ASN A 373 7.18 6.02 -30.39
CA ASN A 373 7.53 7.33 -30.96
C ASN A 373 7.57 8.46 -29.91
N HIS A 374 7.18 8.18 -28.65
CA HIS A 374 7.11 9.21 -27.62
C HIS A 374 8.48 9.79 -27.25
N ALA A 375 8.50 11.10 -27.01
CA ALA A 375 9.70 11.84 -26.61
C ALA A 375 10.14 11.50 -25.16
N SER A 376 9.17 11.15 -24.33
CA SER A 376 9.35 10.81 -22.92
C SER A 376 9.92 9.41 -22.69
N LEU A 377 9.67 8.47 -23.61
CA LEU A 377 10.02 7.07 -23.44
C LEU A 377 11.54 6.88 -23.37
N ILE A 378 12.01 6.16 -22.35
CA ILE A 378 13.43 5.79 -22.18
C ILE A 378 13.65 4.28 -22.10
N MET A 379 12.70 3.53 -21.50
CA MET A 379 12.85 2.10 -21.27
C MET A 379 11.51 1.35 -21.39
N TRP A 380 11.59 0.13 -21.90
CA TRP A 380 10.53 -0.89 -21.95
C TRP A 380 10.79 -1.94 -20.86
N SER A 381 10.03 -1.91 -19.77
CA SER A 381 10.10 -2.95 -18.74
C SER A 381 9.22 -4.14 -19.12
N ILE A 382 9.82 -5.31 -19.32
CA ILE A 382 9.11 -6.54 -19.71
C ILE A 382 8.51 -7.30 -18.52
N GLY A 383 8.77 -6.85 -17.28
CA GLY A 383 8.30 -7.55 -16.09
C GLY A 383 8.67 -6.87 -14.78
N ASN A 384 7.80 -7.03 -13.79
CA ASN A 384 8.05 -6.66 -12.39
C ASN A 384 8.00 -7.87 -11.45
N GLU A 385 9.07 -8.09 -10.67
CA GLU A 385 9.13 -9.12 -9.63
C GLU A 385 8.64 -10.50 -10.12
N ILE A 386 9.11 -10.88 -11.31
CA ILE A 386 8.58 -12.03 -12.01
C ILE A 386 9.12 -13.32 -11.40
N TYR A 387 8.22 -14.15 -10.87
CA TYR A 387 8.56 -15.41 -10.23
C TYR A 387 9.27 -16.39 -11.22
N ASP A 388 9.00 -16.35 -12.51
CA ASP A 388 9.72 -17.18 -13.49
C ASP A 388 11.23 -16.90 -13.54
N THR A 389 11.67 -15.65 -13.30
CA THR A 389 13.08 -15.24 -13.46
C THR A 389 14.04 -15.87 -12.45
N HIS A 390 13.56 -16.16 -11.24
CA HIS A 390 14.35 -16.79 -10.19
C HIS A 390 14.16 -18.31 -10.13
N ALA A 391 13.04 -18.83 -10.66
CA ALA A 391 12.65 -20.23 -10.49
C ALA A 391 13.58 -21.22 -11.20
N ASP A 392 13.77 -21.09 -12.52
CA ASP A 392 14.55 -22.02 -13.33
C ASP A 392 14.90 -21.44 -14.71
N GLU A 393 15.50 -22.26 -15.59
CA GLU A 393 15.98 -21.88 -16.93
C GLU A 393 14.89 -21.34 -17.87
N ARG A 394 13.61 -21.63 -17.59
CA ARG A 394 12.48 -21.13 -18.36
C ARG A 394 12.37 -19.61 -18.27
N GLY A 395 12.75 -19.03 -17.13
CA GLY A 395 12.75 -17.57 -16.94
C GLY A 395 13.62 -16.84 -17.97
N GLN A 396 14.80 -17.37 -18.29
CA GLN A 396 15.71 -16.79 -19.28
C GLN A 396 15.18 -16.96 -20.72
N GLU A 397 14.46 -18.05 -21.00
CA GLU A 397 13.80 -18.24 -22.30
C GLU A 397 12.70 -17.22 -22.53
N VAL A 398 11.82 -17.03 -21.55
CA VAL A 398 10.74 -16.04 -21.62
C VAL A 398 11.31 -14.61 -21.66
N THR A 399 12.38 -14.34 -20.91
CA THR A 399 13.11 -13.05 -20.98
C THR A 399 13.57 -12.75 -22.42
N ARG A 400 14.24 -13.70 -23.07
CA ARG A 400 14.68 -13.56 -24.48
C ARG A 400 13.50 -13.37 -25.42
N MET A 401 12.46 -14.18 -25.26
CA MET A 401 11.24 -14.09 -26.10
C MET A 401 10.59 -12.71 -26.02
N LEU A 402 10.40 -12.15 -24.82
CA LEU A 402 9.80 -10.83 -24.64
C LEU A 402 10.72 -9.71 -25.16
N MET A 403 12.03 -9.81 -24.93
CA MET A 403 12.99 -8.88 -25.51
C MET A 403 12.96 -8.91 -27.04
N GLU A 404 12.88 -10.10 -27.66
CA GLU A 404 12.72 -10.27 -29.11
C GLU A 404 11.42 -9.65 -29.62
N TYR A 405 10.30 -9.81 -28.91
CA TYR A 405 9.03 -9.17 -29.27
C TYR A 405 9.13 -7.64 -29.23
N VAL A 406 9.76 -7.07 -28.20
CA VAL A 406 9.96 -5.62 -28.15
C VAL A 406 10.83 -5.15 -29.31
N LEU A 407 11.95 -5.84 -29.58
CA LEU A 407 12.86 -5.50 -30.68
C LEU A 407 12.26 -5.72 -32.07
N GLU A 408 11.27 -6.61 -32.21
CA GLU A 408 10.50 -6.75 -33.46
C GLU A 408 9.71 -5.48 -33.79
N PHE A 409 9.17 -4.80 -32.76
CA PHE A 409 8.33 -3.62 -32.93
C PHE A 409 9.03 -2.28 -32.64
N ASP A 410 10.21 -2.29 -32.02
CA ASP A 410 11.12 -1.14 -31.89
C ASP A 410 12.54 -1.49 -32.41
N PRO A 411 12.69 -1.84 -33.71
CA PRO A 411 13.93 -2.39 -34.24
C PRO A 411 15.10 -1.39 -34.34
N LYS A 412 14.83 -0.08 -34.28
CA LYS A 412 15.86 0.97 -34.23
C LYS A 412 16.23 1.35 -32.79
N GLY A 413 15.60 0.72 -31.79
CA GLY A 413 15.93 0.88 -30.37
C GLY A 413 15.69 2.30 -29.87
N ASN A 414 14.48 2.83 -30.05
CA ASN A 414 14.10 4.13 -29.50
C ASN A 414 14.10 4.12 -27.95
N ALA A 415 13.96 2.95 -27.33
CA ALA A 415 14.12 2.75 -25.89
C ALA A 415 14.80 1.41 -25.54
N GLY A 416 15.44 1.36 -24.38
CA GLY A 416 16.12 0.15 -23.90
C GLY A 416 15.17 -0.85 -23.25
N VAL A 417 15.41 -2.15 -23.42
CA VAL A 417 14.62 -3.21 -22.75
C VAL A 417 15.18 -3.44 -21.34
N THR A 418 14.33 -3.47 -20.32
CA THR A 418 14.70 -3.65 -18.91
C THR A 418 13.73 -4.58 -18.18
N ILE A 419 14.04 -4.89 -16.91
CA ILE A 419 13.21 -5.65 -15.98
C ILE A 419 13.38 -5.08 -14.58
N GLY A 420 12.33 -5.07 -13.76
CA GLY A 420 12.42 -4.76 -12.33
C GLY A 420 12.37 -6.04 -11.49
N SER A 421 13.39 -6.29 -10.66
CA SER A 421 13.51 -7.55 -9.91
C SER A 421 13.92 -7.36 -8.46
N ASN A 422 13.12 -7.91 -7.55
CA ASN A 422 13.47 -8.16 -6.15
C ASN A 422 14.28 -9.46 -5.97
N TYR A 423 14.44 -10.25 -7.04
CA TYR A 423 15.20 -11.49 -7.07
C TYR A 423 16.65 -11.31 -7.53
N MET A 424 17.17 -10.09 -7.65
CA MET A 424 18.57 -9.83 -8.02
C MET A 424 19.63 -10.55 -7.16
N PRO A 425 19.39 -10.91 -5.87
CA PRO A 425 20.32 -11.74 -5.12
C PRO A 425 20.54 -13.16 -5.68
N TRP A 426 19.63 -13.67 -6.52
CA TRP A 426 19.65 -15.06 -7.00
C TRP A 426 20.26 -15.17 -8.40
N GLU A 427 21.06 -16.22 -8.62
CA GLU A 427 21.82 -16.45 -9.87
C GLU A 427 20.93 -16.48 -11.13
N ASN A 428 19.75 -17.09 -11.06
CA ASN A 428 18.86 -17.18 -12.24
C ASN A 428 18.30 -15.81 -12.65
N ALA A 429 17.96 -14.95 -11.68
CA ALA A 429 17.52 -13.59 -11.97
C ALA A 429 18.68 -12.75 -12.53
N GLN A 430 19.89 -12.93 -12.01
CA GLN A 430 21.11 -12.32 -12.56
C GLN A 430 21.34 -12.73 -14.02
N LYS A 431 21.12 -14.00 -14.38
CA LYS A 431 21.17 -14.44 -15.79
C LYS A 431 20.11 -13.77 -16.67
N CYS A 432 18.92 -13.48 -16.12
CA CYS A 432 17.90 -12.71 -16.84
C CYS A 432 18.32 -11.24 -17.01
N ALA A 433 18.87 -10.62 -15.96
CA ALA A 433 19.44 -9.28 -16.03
C ALA A 433 20.60 -9.20 -17.05
N ASP A 434 21.41 -10.25 -17.15
CA ASP A 434 22.50 -10.35 -18.12
C ASP A 434 22.02 -10.41 -19.57
N ILE A 435 20.79 -10.88 -19.82
CA ILE A 435 20.17 -10.89 -21.16
C ILE A 435 19.78 -9.47 -21.58
N VAL A 436 19.13 -8.72 -20.68
CA VAL A 436 18.64 -7.36 -20.99
C VAL A 436 19.70 -6.26 -20.80
N LYS A 437 20.72 -6.52 -19.98
CA LYS A 437 21.81 -5.60 -19.56
C LYS A 437 21.38 -4.36 -18.78
N LEU A 438 20.16 -3.85 -18.97
CA LEU A 438 19.55 -2.80 -18.14
C LEU A 438 18.88 -3.46 -16.94
N ALA A 439 19.63 -3.58 -15.85
CA ALA A 439 19.24 -4.29 -14.64
C ALA A 439 18.51 -3.36 -13.66
N GLY A 440 17.19 -3.52 -13.53
CA GLY A 440 16.37 -2.84 -12.55
C GLY A 440 16.29 -3.61 -11.24
N TYR A 441 16.62 -2.95 -10.15
CA TYR A 441 16.62 -3.51 -8.80
C TYR A 441 15.43 -3.00 -7.99
N ASN A 442 14.65 -3.93 -7.43
CA ASN A 442 13.66 -3.60 -6.40
C ASN A 442 14.28 -3.83 -5.02
N TYR A 443 14.35 -2.78 -4.18
CA TYR A 443 14.76 -2.84 -2.76
C TYR A 443 16.12 -3.51 -2.50
N ALA A 444 17.05 -3.35 -3.42
CA ALA A 444 18.28 -4.14 -3.49
C ALA A 444 19.54 -3.27 -3.70
N GLU A 445 19.49 -2.02 -3.23
CA GLU A 445 20.57 -1.03 -3.32
C GLU A 445 21.87 -1.55 -2.68
N LYS A 446 21.75 -2.41 -1.66
CA LYS A 446 22.88 -3.07 -0.99
C LYS A 446 23.74 -3.96 -1.91
N TYR A 447 23.25 -4.32 -3.10
CA TYR A 447 23.97 -5.15 -4.06
C TYR A 447 24.59 -4.37 -5.22
N TYR A 448 24.34 -3.05 -5.33
CA TYR A 448 24.79 -2.26 -6.48
C TYR A 448 26.29 -2.35 -6.70
N ASP A 449 27.10 -2.06 -5.68
CA ASP A 449 28.56 -2.06 -5.81
C ASP A 449 29.10 -3.44 -6.19
N LYS A 450 28.61 -4.48 -5.51
CA LYS A 450 29.03 -5.86 -5.77
C LYS A 450 28.73 -6.27 -7.21
N HIS A 451 27.48 -6.07 -7.67
CA HIS A 451 27.10 -6.51 -9.00
C HIS A 451 27.66 -5.60 -10.10
N HIS A 452 27.92 -4.31 -9.83
CA HIS A 452 28.64 -3.45 -10.76
C HIS A 452 30.09 -3.92 -10.96
N GLU A 453 30.77 -4.37 -9.90
CA GLU A 453 32.11 -4.96 -10.00
C GLU A 453 32.11 -6.32 -10.74
N GLU A 454 31.12 -7.17 -10.46
CA GLU A 454 30.99 -8.51 -11.08
C GLU A 454 30.50 -8.44 -12.53
N HIS A 455 29.68 -7.44 -12.85
CA HIS A 455 29.05 -7.22 -14.17
C HIS A 455 29.23 -5.75 -14.62
N PRO A 456 30.46 -5.36 -15.02
CA PRO A 456 30.78 -3.97 -15.37
C PRO A 456 30.09 -3.47 -16.65
N ASP A 457 29.44 -4.36 -17.40
CA ASP A 457 28.63 -4.04 -18.58
C ASP A 457 27.14 -3.85 -18.26
N TRP A 458 26.70 -4.10 -17.02
CA TRP A 458 25.32 -3.85 -16.62
C TRP A 458 25.06 -2.37 -16.35
N ILE A 459 23.92 -1.91 -16.84
CA ILE A 459 23.39 -0.59 -16.54
C ILE A 459 22.41 -0.75 -15.37
N ILE A 460 22.78 -0.22 -14.21
CA ILE A 460 22.06 -0.42 -12.95
C ILE A 460 21.17 0.79 -12.63
N TYR A 461 19.97 0.52 -12.10
CA TYR A 461 19.11 1.53 -11.50
C TYR A 461 18.14 0.90 -10.49
N GLY A 462 17.58 1.72 -9.60
CA GLY A 462 16.50 1.31 -8.71
C GLY A 462 15.16 1.34 -9.43
N SER A 463 14.67 0.19 -9.90
CA SER A 463 13.35 0.09 -10.53
C SER A 463 12.21 0.24 -9.52
N GLU A 464 12.47 -0.03 -8.25
CA GLU A 464 11.54 0.18 -7.14
C GLU A 464 12.30 0.37 -5.82
N THR A 465 12.13 1.51 -5.16
CA THR A 465 12.87 1.86 -3.94
C THR A 465 11.93 2.44 -2.86
N SER A 466 12.46 2.71 -1.67
CA SER A 466 11.73 3.25 -0.52
C SER A 466 10.72 2.28 0.12
N SER A 467 9.45 2.24 -0.30
CA SER A 467 8.38 1.47 0.38
C SER A 467 8.30 1.75 1.91
N VAL A 468 8.56 3.00 2.28
CA VAL A 468 8.28 3.53 3.63
C VAL A 468 6.80 3.92 3.67
N VAL A 469 6.07 3.46 4.68
CA VAL A 469 4.62 3.67 4.79
C VAL A 469 4.30 4.82 5.73
N GLN A 470 3.24 5.56 5.46
CA GLN A 470 2.89 6.79 6.17
C GLN A 470 1.45 7.24 5.88
N SER A 471 0.84 7.89 6.87
CA SER A 471 -0.47 8.52 6.79
C SER A 471 -0.35 10.02 7.00
N ARG A 472 -1.07 10.81 6.19
CA ARG A 472 -1.00 12.27 6.25
C ARG A 472 -1.39 12.81 7.62
N GLY A 473 -0.48 13.54 8.28
CA GLY A 473 -0.74 14.22 9.55
C GLY A 473 -0.87 13.28 10.75
N ILE A 474 -0.44 12.02 10.63
CA ILE A 474 -0.38 11.08 11.76
C ILE A 474 1.08 10.94 12.20
N TYR A 475 1.32 11.03 13.51
CA TYR A 475 2.67 11.02 14.08
C TYR A 475 2.70 10.08 15.29
N HIS A 476 3.45 8.98 15.18
CA HIS A 476 3.65 8.04 16.27
C HIS A 476 5.03 8.27 16.89
N PHE A 477 5.04 8.75 18.13
CA PHE A 477 6.25 9.10 18.88
C PHE A 477 6.74 7.92 19.73
N PRO A 478 8.06 7.76 19.91
CA PRO A 478 9.12 8.67 19.46
C PRO A 478 9.70 8.31 18.07
N PHE A 479 10.32 9.28 17.39
CA PHE A 479 10.90 9.09 16.04
C PHE A 479 11.96 7.99 15.98
N GLU A 480 12.79 7.82 17.02
CA GLU A 480 13.85 6.80 17.02
C GLU A 480 13.32 5.37 17.16
N GLN A 481 12.06 5.23 17.59
CA GLN A 481 11.42 3.93 17.67
C GLN A 481 10.75 3.63 16.34
N SER A 482 11.09 2.49 15.75
CA SER A 482 10.38 2.03 14.56
C SER A 482 9.02 1.46 14.94
N ILE A 483 7.97 1.96 14.28
CA ILE A 483 6.57 1.60 14.54
C ILE A 483 5.92 1.33 13.19
N LEU A 484 5.90 0.07 12.75
CA LEU A 484 5.30 -0.29 11.47
C LEU A 484 3.76 -0.22 11.52
N ALA A 485 3.17 -0.68 12.61
CA ALA A 485 1.72 -0.72 12.81
C ALA A 485 1.33 -0.36 14.25
N ASP A 486 0.30 0.48 14.39
CA ASP A 486 -0.36 0.85 15.65
C ASP A 486 -1.89 0.61 15.59
N ASP A 487 -2.59 0.81 16.72
CA ASP A 487 -4.01 0.46 16.93
C ASP A 487 -4.98 1.30 16.08
N ASP A 488 -4.54 2.46 15.60
CA ASP A 488 -5.34 3.37 14.77
C ASP A 488 -5.42 2.96 13.29
N GLU A 489 -4.70 1.89 12.92
CA GLU A 489 -4.52 1.43 11.54
C GLU A 489 -3.91 2.51 10.63
N GLN A 490 -3.04 3.34 11.18
CA GLN A 490 -2.30 4.38 10.45
C GLN A 490 -0.79 4.14 10.51
N CYS A 491 -0.06 4.80 9.62
CA CYS A 491 1.40 4.80 9.64
C CYS A 491 1.93 6.22 9.91
N SER A 492 3.07 6.31 10.58
CA SER A 492 3.61 7.59 11.03
C SER A 492 4.32 8.36 9.91
N ALA A 493 3.92 9.62 9.72
CA ALA A 493 4.59 10.57 8.83
C ALA A 493 5.91 11.12 9.39
N LEU A 494 6.30 10.76 10.63
CA LEU A 494 7.66 11.06 11.12
C LEU A 494 8.74 10.34 10.32
N GLY A 495 8.39 9.28 9.58
CA GLY A 495 9.32 8.47 8.79
C GLY A 495 9.87 7.25 9.52
N ASN A 496 9.23 6.82 10.62
CA ASN A 496 9.63 5.67 11.44
C ASN A 496 8.79 4.40 11.20
N SER A 497 7.86 4.42 10.23
CA SER A 497 7.08 3.25 9.80
C SER A 497 7.70 2.60 8.56
N THR A 498 8.65 1.70 8.78
CA THR A 498 9.45 1.08 7.69
C THR A 498 9.07 -0.40 7.51
N THR A 499 8.80 -0.79 6.26
CA THR A 499 8.54 -2.19 5.90
C THR A 499 9.80 -3.04 6.05
N SER A 500 9.64 -4.36 6.14
CA SER A 500 10.77 -5.28 6.34
C SER A 500 11.63 -5.53 5.10
N TRP A 501 11.26 -4.97 3.95
CA TRP A 501 12.01 -5.05 2.69
C TRP A 501 12.44 -3.68 2.16
N GLY A 502 11.70 -2.62 2.49
CA GLY A 502 11.98 -1.27 2.03
C GLY A 502 13.21 -0.61 2.67
N ALA A 503 13.38 0.66 2.35
CA ALA A 503 14.41 1.52 2.90
C ALA A 503 14.19 1.76 4.41
N LYS A 504 15.30 2.00 5.11
CA LYS A 504 15.29 2.33 6.55
C LYS A 504 14.66 3.69 6.86
N SER A 505 14.67 4.61 5.90
CA SER A 505 13.99 5.91 5.94
C SER A 505 13.99 6.53 4.55
N ALA A 506 13.25 7.62 4.36
CA ALA A 506 13.28 8.40 3.11
C ALA A 506 14.69 8.97 2.83
N GLU A 507 15.38 9.48 3.86
CA GLU A 507 16.75 9.99 3.73
C GLU A 507 17.72 8.90 3.34
N TYR A 508 17.64 7.71 3.95
CA TYR A 508 18.48 6.58 3.55
C TYR A 508 18.32 6.27 2.07
N CYS A 509 17.08 6.27 1.56
CA CYS A 509 16.77 6.03 0.15
C CYS A 509 17.40 7.08 -0.77
N ILE A 510 17.34 8.36 -0.38
CA ILE A 510 17.98 9.46 -1.11
C ILE A 510 19.50 9.28 -1.12
N LEU A 511 20.10 9.01 0.03
CA LEU A 511 21.54 8.89 0.20
C LEU A 511 22.11 7.70 -0.56
N ALA A 512 21.44 6.55 -0.51
CA ALA A 512 21.85 5.34 -1.21
C ALA A 512 22.01 5.61 -2.72
N GLU A 513 21.04 6.28 -3.35
CA GLU A 513 21.12 6.58 -4.78
C GLU A 513 22.05 7.76 -5.11
N ARG A 514 22.06 8.82 -4.27
CA ARG A 514 22.95 9.98 -4.43
C ARG A 514 24.41 9.53 -4.48
N ASP A 515 24.77 8.58 -3.61
CA ASP A 515 26.15 8.13 -3.41
C ASP A 515 26.57 7.01 -4.38
N THR A 516 25.68 6.57 -5.29
CA THR A 516 25.97 5.61 -6.36
C THR A 516 26.09 6.30 -7.73
N PRO A 517 27.23 6.88 -8.12
CA PRO A 517 27.33 7.76 -9.30
C PRO A 517 27.12 7.07 -10.65
N TYR A 518 27.24 5.74 -10.72
CA TYR A 518 27.05 4.94 -11.93
C TYR A 518 25.58 4.47 -12.13
N SER A 519 24.74 4.51 -11.08
CA SER A 519 23.31 4.21 -11.20
C SER A 519 22.61 5.26 -12.08
N LEU A 520 21.60 4.87 -12.86
CA LEU A 520 20.77 5.82 -13.61
C LEU A 520 19.92 6.72 -12.69
N GLY A 521 19.55 6.22 -11.51
CA GLY A 521 18.53 6.84 -10.65
C GLY A 521 17.65 5.79 -9.96
N GLN A 522 16.52 6.24 -9.43
CA GLN A 522 15.58 5.40 -8.69
C GLN A 522 14.12 5.73 -9.01
N PHE A 523 13.22 4.78 -8.71
CA PHE A 523 11.77 4.95 -8.79
C PHE A 523 11.14 4.59 -7.44
N LEU A 524 10.66 5.60 -6.71
CA LEU A 524 10.05 5.40 -5.40
C LEU A 524 8.74 4.60 -5.50
N TRP A 525 8.53 3.66 -4.57
CA TRP A 525 7.22 3.07 -4.29
C TRP A 525 6.54 3.86 -3.16
N THR A 526 5.60 4.77 -3.43
CA THR A 526 5.09 5.29 -4.73
C THR A 526 5.07 6.81 -4.75
N GLY A 527 4.71 7.44 -5.88
CA GLY A 527 4.45 8.88 -5.93
C GLY A 527 3.13 9.22 -5.22
N PHE A 528 2.02 8.62 -5.67
CA PHE A 528 0.72 8.68 -4.99
C PHE A 528 0.34 7.37 -4.32
N ASP A 529 -0.41 7.45 -3.22
CA ASP A 529 -1.19 6.32 -2.74
C ASP A 529 -2.18 5.89 -3.83
N TYR A 530 -2.58 4.63 -3.75
CA TYR A 530 -3.48 3.98 -4.69
C TYR A 530 -4.44 3.08 -3.91
N ILE A 531 -5.52 2.66 -4.54
CA ILE A 531 -6.51 1.78 -3.90
C ILE A 531 -5.97 0.35 -3.89
N GLY A 532 -6.18 -0.37 -2.78
CA GLY A 532 -5.64 -1.70 -2.54
C GLY A 532 -4.24 -1.69 -1.94
N GLU A 533 -3.65 -2.89 -1.81
CA GLU A 533 -2.34 -3.13 -1.19
C GLU A 533 -2.07 -2.32 0.10
N PRO A 534 -2.97 -2.40 1.10
CA PRO A 534 -2.96 -1.57 2.32
C PRO A 534 -1.88 -1.97 3.33
N THR A 535 -0.71 -2.43 2.89
CA THR A 535 0.40 -2.83 3.74
C THR A 535 0.74 -1.72 4.74
N PRO A 536 0.87 -2.01 6.05
CA PRO A 536 0.95 -3.34 6.68
C PRO A 536 -0.40 -3.95 7.11
N TYR A 537 -1.51 -3.27 6.84
CA TYR A 537 -2.85 -3.59 7.29
C TYR A 537 -3.68 -4.35 6.24
N HIS A 538 -4.99 -4.44 6.49
CA HIS A 538 -6.03 -4.96 5.60
C HIS A 538 -7.15 -3.92 5.37
N THR A 539 -6.77 -2.64 5.32
CA THR A 539 -7.64 -1.51 5.03
C THR A 539 -7.88 -1.37 3.52
N LYS A 540 -8.33 -0.22 2.98
CA LYS A 540 -8.72 -0.14 1.53
C LYS A 540 -7.71 0.54 0.60
N ASN A 541 -6.82 1.39 1.11
CA ASN A 541 -5.84 2.14 0.30
C ASN A 541 -4.41 1.86 0.79
N SER A 542 -3.43 2.08 -0.07
CA SER A 542 -2.02 1.98 0.27
C SER A 542 -1.55 3.16 1.15
N TYR A 543 -0.37 3.00 1.76
CA TYR A 543 0.27 4.00 2.63
C TYR A 543 1.64 4.47 2.08
N PHE A 544 2.02 4.04 0.89
CA PHE A 544 3.37 4.19 0.32
C PHE A 544 3.62 5.55 -0.33
N GLY A 545 2.56 6.21 -0.79
CA GLY A 545 2.63 7.42 -1.59
C GLY A 545 3.24 8.59 -0.83
N GLN A 546 3.97 9.44 -1.56
CA GLN A 546 4.40 10.75 -1.06
C GLN A 546 3.21 11.73 -1.02
N LEU A 547 2.19 11.47 -1.83
CA LEU A 547 0.88 12.09 -1.78
C LEU A 547 -0.19 11.03 -1.48
N ASP A 548 -1.27 11.41 -0.79
CA ASP A 548 -2.42 10.53 -0.60
C ASP A 548 -3.33 10.43 -1.84
N THR A 549 -4.35 9.54 -1.81
CA THR A 549 -5.30 9.34 -2.93
C THR A 549 -6.11 10.60 -3.25
N ALA A 550 -6.23 11.52 -2.29
CA ALA A 550 -6.91 12.80 -2.43
C ALA A 550 -5.99 13.90 -2.97
N THR A 551 -4.76 13.57 -3.36
CA THR A 551 -3.71 14.44 -3.91
C THR A 551 -3.14 15.45 -2.91
N PHE A 552 -3.19 15.15 -1.60
CA PHE A 552 -2.53 15.95 -0.58
C PHE A 552 -1.13 15.41 -0.29
N PRO A 553 -0.10 16.28 -0.25
CA PRO A 553 1.26 15.85 0.10
C PRO A 553 1.35 15.40 1.57
N LYS A 554 2.12 14.35 1.80
CA LYS A 554 2.58 13.90 3.13
C LYS A 554 3.95 14.51 3.44
N ASP A 555 4.44 14.35 4.67
CA ASP A 555 5.68 15.04 5.08
C ASP A 555 6.93 14.58 4.29
N SER A 556 6.97 13.31 3.86
CA SER A 556 8.07 12.80 3.02
C SER A 556 8.17 13.47 1.64
N TYR A 557 7.07 13.97 1.08
CA TYR A 557 7.05 14.73 -0.18
C TYR A 557 8.07 15.86 -0.11
N TYR A 558 8.09 16.58 1.02
CA TYR A 558 8.96 17.73 1.22
C TYR A 558 10.41 17.31 1.50
N ILE A 559 10.66 16.10 2.01
CA ILE A 559 12.01 15.54 2.14
C ILE A 559 12.60 15.27 0.75
N TYR A 560 11.83 14.66 -0.16
CA TYR A 560 12.26 14.45 -1.55
C TYR A 560 12.37 15.78 -2.31
N GLN A 561 11.43 16.72 -2.11
CA GLN A 561 11.52 18.06 -2.68
C GLN A 561 12.80 18.78 -2.25
N ALA A 562 13.16 18.70 -0.97
CA ALA A 562 14.41 19.27 -0.48
C ALA A 562 15.65 18.66 -1.15
N ALA A 563 15.63 17.36 -1.48
CA ALA A 563 16.75 16.67 -2.11
C ALA A 563 16.82 16.85 -3.63
N TRP A 564 15.68 17.05 -4.30
CA TRP A 564 15.57 17.05 -5.76
C TRP A 564 15.41 18.44 -6.39
N THR A 565 15.28 19.48 -5.57
CA THR A 565 15.18 20.87 -6.05
C THR A 565 16.37 21.71 -5.59
N ASP A 566 16.69 22.74 -6.38
CA ASP A 566 17.77 23.69 -6.08
C ASP A 566 17.21 24.91 -5.36
N TYR A 567 17.71 25.20 -4.14
CA TYR A 567 17.29 26.37 -3.36
C TYR A 567 17.54 27.71 -4.07
N LYS A 568 18.46 27.76 -5.05
CA LYS A 568 18.71 28.98 -5.85
C LYS A 568 17.60 29.26 -6.84
N LYS A 569 16.80 28.25 -7.21
CA LYS A 569 15.64 28.39 -8.09
C LYS A 569 14.34 28.39 -7.30
N SER A 570 14.21 27.46 -6.36
CA SER A 570 12.98 27.20 -5.59
C SER A 570 13.33 26.95 -4.11
N PRO A 571 13.69 27.98 -3.32
CA PRO A 571 14.02 27.81 -1.91
C PRO A 571 12.81 27.31 -1.11
N MET A 572 13.00 26.29 -0.28
CA MET A 572 11.94 25.73 0.55
C MET A 572 12.43 25.34 1.94
N VAL A 573 11.51 25.31 2.90
CA VAL A 573 11.67 24.71 4.22
C VAL A 573 10.31 24.17 4.64
N HIS A 574 10.28 23.00 5.24
CA HIS A 574 9.06 22.36 5.73
C HIS A 574 9.26 21.87 7.17
N LEU A 575 8.32 22.22 8.04
CA LEU A 575 8.32 21.95 9.48
C LEU A 575 7.15 21.03 9.83
N PHE A 576 7.45 19.91 10.48
CA PHE A 576 6.45 18.94 10.94
C PHE A 576 6.84 18.35 12.30
N PRO A 577 5.88 17.95 13.16
CA PRO A 577 4.42 17.86 12.93
C PRO A 577 3.66 19.19 13.11
N TYR A 578 2.31 19.16 13.05
CA TYR A 578 1.45 20.25 13.56
C TYR A 578 1.69 20.50 15.07
N TRP A 579 1.21 21.60 15.65
CA TRP A 579 1.54 22.01 17.02
C TRP A 579 0.36 22.06 18.00
N ASP A 580 -0.31 20.92 18.23
CA ASP A 580 -1.46 20.79 19.16
C ASP A 580 -1.47 19.45 19.91
N PHE A 581 -0.72 19.35 21.02
CA PHE A 581 -0.52 18.12 21.80
C PHE A 581 -0.88 18.27 23.29
N SER A 582 -0.59 17.25 24.10
CA SER A 582 -0.75 17.33 25.56
C SER A 582 0.38 18.17 26.19
N PRO A 583 0.10 19.10 27.12
CA PRO A 583 1.13 19.90 27.79
C PRO A 583 2.27 19.04 28.37
N GLY A 584 3.51 19.35 28.02
CA GLY A 584 4.69 18.63 28.49
C GLY A 584 5.01 17.31 27.78
N GLN A 585 4.18 16.85 26.84
CA GLN A 585 4.50 15.72 25.97
C GLN A 585 5.75 16.02 25.15
N LEU A 586 6.65 15.06 25.00
CA LEU A 586 7.85 15.23 24.16
C LEU A 586 7.50 15.02 22.69
N ILE A 587 7.72 16.06 21.87
CA ILE A 587 7.41 16.04 20.44
C ILE A 587 8.70 15.99 19.63
N ASP A 588 8.81 15.01 18.73
CA ASP A 588 9.86 14.96 17.72
C ASP A 588 9.54 15.94 16.59
N VAL A 589 10.21 17.09 16.59
CA VAL A 589 10.10 18.15 15.58
C VAL A 589 11.16 17.94 14.52
N ARG A 590 10.75 17.88 13.26
CA ARG A 590 11.61 17.68 12.10
C ARG A 590 11.49 18.86 11.14
N VAL A 591 12.61 19.21 10.51
CA VAL A 591 12.70 20.28 9.51
C VAL A 591 13.54 19.82 8.34
N CYS A 592 12.97 19.77 7.15
CA CYS A 592 13.71 19.55 5.90
C CYS A 592 13.76 20.83 5.07
N SER A 593 14.84 21.02 4.31
CA SER A 593 15.07 22.19 3.47
C SER A 593 16.13 21.89 2.43
N ASN A 594 15.98 22.43 1.22
CA ASN A 594 17.07 22.42 0.22
C ASN A 594 18.16 23.48 0.51
N ALA A 595 17.96 24.35 1.51
CA ALA A 595 18.94 25.34 1.93
C ALA A 595 20.09 24.69 2.72
N PRO A 596 21.29 25.31 2.74
CA PRO A 596 22.45 24.79 3.46
C PRO A 596 22.34 24.92 4.99
N LYS A 597 21.43 25.73 5.52
CA LYS A 597 21.28 25.92 6.97
C LYS A 597 19.85 26.18 7.38
N ILE A 598 19.45 25.60 8.51
CA ILE A 598 18.15 25.78 9.14
C ILE A 598 18.26 26.19 10.62
N GLU A 599 17.26 26.91 11.10
CA GLU A 599 17.04 27.29 12.49
C GLU A 599 15.61 26.98 12.91
N LEU A 600 15.44 26.42 14.11
CA LEU A 600 14.15 26.19 14.75
C LEU A 600 13.97 27.14 15.94
N GLN A 601 12.83 27.83 15.97
CA GLN A 601 12.42 28.71 17.06
C GLN A 601 11.11 28.22 17.70
N LEU A 602 11.03 28.33 19.03
CA LEU A 602 9.79 28.20 19.79
C LEU A 602 9.50 29.54 20.46
N ASN A 603 8.32 30.12 20.18
CA ASN A 603 7.89 31.41 20.74
C ASN A 603 8.95 32.53 20.54
N GLY A 604 9.58 32.54 19.36
CA GLY A 604 10.62 33.51 18.97
C GLY A 604 12.01 33.26 19.57
N LYS A 605 12.20 32.18 20.34
CA LYS A 605 13.51 31.78 20.88
C LYS A 605 14.08 30.62 20.09
N THR A 606 15.31 30.78 19.59
CA THR A 606 16.07 29.68 18.97
C THR A 606 16.26 28.53 19.95
N ILE A 607 15.82 27.35 19.55
CA ILE A 607 16.00 26.09 20.30
C ILE A 607 16.94 25.12 19.59
N GLY A 608 17.20 25.31 18.28
CA GLY A 608 18.14 24.49 17.52
C GLY A 608 18.53 25.10 16.18
N THR A 609 19.70 24.70 15.67
CA THR A 609 20.16 24.99 14.30
C THR A 609 20.83 23.76 13.73
N TYR A 610 20.78 23.58 12.41
CA TYR A 610 21.46 22.49 11.72
C TYR A 610 21.98 22.96 10.37
N ASP A 611 23.22 22.60 10.03
CA ASP A 611 23.82 22.86 8.72
C ASP A 611 23.67 21.59 7.88
N ILE A 612 23.02 21.69 6.72
CA ILE A 612 22.70 20.56 5.84
C ILE A 612 23.74 20.49 4.71
N ASP A 613 24.50 19.39 4.65
CA ASP A 613 25.34 19.07 3.49
C ASP A 613 24.58 18.14 2.55
N HIS A 614 23.92 18.72 1.55
CA HIS A 614 23.17 17.96 0.53
C HIS A 614 24.06 17.04 -0.32
N THR A 615 25.36 17.32 -0.41
CA THR A 615 26.28 16.61 -1.30
C THR A 615 26.93 15.39 -0.66
N LYS A 616 27.26 15.46 0.64
CA LYS A 616 28.01 14.41 1.36
C LYS A 616 27.48 14.14 2.77
N GLY A 617 26.54 14.93 3.26
CA GLY A 617 25.94 14.74 4.57
C GLY A 617 25.14 13.44 4.64
N THR A 618 25.07 12.86 5.83
CA THR A 618 24.33 11.62 6.13
C THR A 618 22.99 11.89 6.82
N GLN A 619 22.68 13.16 7.08
CA GLN A 619 21.42 13.59 7.68
C GLN A 619 20.92 14.80 6.87
N LEU A 620 19.75 14.64 6.26
CA LEU A 620 19.17 15.60 5.32
C LEU A 620 18.05 16.46 5.95
N ALA A 621 17.70 16.19 7.21
CA ALA A 621 16.71 16.93 7.97
C ALA A 621 17.20 17.21 9.39
N GLY A 622 16.89 18.39 9.92
CA GLY A 622 17.04 18.71 11.34
C GLY A 622 16.00 17.97 12.17
N TRP A 623 16.36 17.57 13.39
CA TRP A 623 15.49 16.85 14.30
C TRP A 623 15.78 17.23 15.75
N TRP A 624 14.73 17.53 16.52
CA TRP A 624 14.80 17.94 17.92
C TRP A 624 13.62 17.37 18.71
N LYS A 625 13.87 16.97 19.96
CA LYS A 625 12.81 16.66 20.94
C LYS A 625 12.45 17.91 21.73
N VAL A 626 11.20 18.35 21.59
CA VAL A 626 10.71 19.60 22.19
C VAL A 626 9.49 19.29 23.06
N PRO A 627 9.51 19.60 24.38
CA PRO A 627 8.31 19.48 25.19
C PRO A 627 7.25 20.44 24.67
N TYR A 628 6.03 19.94 24.46
CA TYR A 628 4.95 20.76 23.94
C TYR A 628 4.58 21.90 24.91
N GLU A 629 4.65 23.11 24.39
CA GLU A 629 4.17 24.35 24.99
C GLU A 629 3.33 25.07 23.93
N GLU A 630 2.14 25.53 24.30
CA GLU A 630 1.25 26.27 23.41
C GLU A 630 1.96 27.49 22.80
N GLY A 631 1.83 27.71 21.50
CA GLY A 631 2.42 28.86 20.83
C GLY A 631 2.78 28.63 19.36
N GLU A 632 3.94 29.16 18.96
CA GLU A 632 4.44 29.13 17.59
C GLU A 632 5.79 28.41 17.50
N LEU A 633 5.85 27.35 16.70
CA LEU A 633 7.10 26.83 16.15
C LEU A 633 7.37 27.43 14.77
N LYS A 634 8.61 27.84 14.56
CA LYS A 634 9.04 28.45 13.30
C LYS A 634 10.36 27.88 12.83
N ALA A 635 10.38 27.39 11.59
CA ALA A 635 11.59 27.03 10.87
C ALA A 635 12.04 28.18 9.96
N ILE A 636 13.35 28.42 9.91
CA ILE A 636 13.98 29.47 9.09
C ILE A 636 15.13 28.84 8.32
N ALA A 637 15.12 28.96 7.00
CA ALA A 637 16.18 28.49 6.12
C ALA A 637 17.06 29.65 5.63
N TYR A 638 18.38 29.42 5.62
CA TYR A 638 19.39 30.39 5.26
C TYR A 638 20.24 29.91 4.07
N ASP A 639 20.61 30.84 3.20
CA ASP A 639 21.62 30.61 2.15
C ASP A 639 23.05 30.55 2.71
N GLU A 640 24.04 30.32 1.83
CA GLU A 640 25.45 30.26 2.19
C GLU A 640 26.03 31.60 2.71
N HIS A 641 25.28 32.70 2.58
CA HIS A 641 25.64 34.04 3.04
C HIS A 641 24.92 34.44 4.34
N GLY A 642 24.05 33.58 4.87
CA GLY A 642 23.27 33.84 6.08
C GLY A 642 22.03 34.69 5.84
N ASN A 643 21.56 34.83 4.60
CA ASN A 643 20.27 35.48 4.30
C ASN A 643 19.12 34.50 4.49
N VAL A 644 18.01 34.95 5.07
CA VAL A 644 16.78 34.15 5.14
C VAL A 644 16.17 34.03 3.74
N ILE A 645 15.97 32.80 3.28
CA ILE A 645 15.41 32.52 1.94
C ILE A 645 14.06 31.79 1.98
N ALA A 646 13.74 31.09 3.07
CA ALA A 646 12.42 30.48 3.27
C ALA A 646 12.09 30.38 4.78
N THR A 647 10.80 30.35 5.10
CA THR A 647 10.30 30.14 6.47
C THR A 647 9.04 29.31 6.45
N ASP A 648 8.86 28.46 7.47
CA ASP A 648 7.64 27.70 7.70
C ASP A 648 7.23 27.75 9.18
N VAL A 649 5.94 27.63 9.47
CA VAL A 649 5.37 27.91 10.79
C VAL A 649 4.26 26.92 11.14
N GLN A 650 4.35 26.36 12.35
CA GLN A 650 3.28 25.57 12.97
C GLN A 650 2.81 26.28 14.24
N LYS A 651 1.49 26.43 14.39
CA LYS A 651 0.86 27.14 15.52
C LYS A 651 -0.08 26.22 16.27
N SER A 652 -0.17 26.42 17.57
CA SER A 652 -1.29 25.90 18.34
C SER A 652 -2.59 26.52 17.88
N PHE A 653 -3.63 25.69 17.77
CA PHE A 653 -4.95 26.06 17.29
C PHE A 653 -6.04 25.54 18.22
N THR A 654 -7.20 26.17 18.15
CA THR A 654 -8.39 25.79 18.92
C THR A 654 -9.35 24.94 18.09
N ASP A 655 -10.54 24.63 18.62
CA ASP A 655 -11.55 23.85 17.89
C ASP A 655 -11.97 24.52 16.58
N ALA A 656 -12.22 23.71 15.56
CA ALA A 656 -12.69 24.16 14.26
C ALA A 656 -13.97 24.99 14.40
N LYS A 657 -14.01 26.10 13.66
CA LYS A 657 -15.16 27.01 13.64
C LYS A 657 -15.71 27.28 12.26
N LYS A 658 -14.85 27.36 11.24
CA LYS A 658 -15.22 27.78 9.89
C LYS A 658 -14.70 26.81 8.85
N ILE A 659 -15.48 26.60 7.79
CA ILE A 659 -15.03 25.86 6.61
C ILE A 659 -14.35 26.84 5.65
N ARG A 660 -13.21 26.45 5.10
CA ARG A 660 -12.47 27.15 4.05
C ARG A 660 -12.46 26.30 2.78
N LEU A 661 -12.81 26.91 1.65
CA LEU A 661 -12.82 26.27 0.34
C LEU A 661 -11.69 26.86 -0.50
N GLN A 662 -10.82 26.01 -1.05
CA GLN A 662 -9.72 26.42 -1.91
C GLN A 662 -9.72 25.56 -3.17
N ALA A 663 -10.07 26.16 -4.31
CA ALA A 663 -9.99 25.49 -5.59
C ALA A 663 -8.61 25.62 -6.22
N ASP A 664 -8.22 24.63 -7.01
CA ASP A 664 -6.97 24.66 -7.79
C ASP A 664 -7.02 25.62 -8.99
N ARG A 665 -8.23 25.95 -9.45
CA ARG A 665 -8.50 26.95 -10.48
C ARG A 665 -9.87 27.57 -10.30
N GLU A 666 -10.17 28.64 -11.03
CA GLU A 666 -11.47 29.34 -10.94
C GLU A 666 -12.41 29.03 -12.11
N GLN A 667 -11.92 28.31 -13.13
CA GLN A 667 -12.61 28.09 -14.40
C GLN A 667 -12.49 26.66 -14.91
N LEU A 668 -13.56 26.20 -15.56
CA LEU A 668 -13.70 24.92 -16.24
C LEU A 668 -14.06 25.13 -17.72
N GLN A 669 -13.77 24.15 -18.56
CA GLN A 669 -14.37 24.05 -19.90
C GLN A 669 -15.65 23.22 -19.85
N ALA A 670 -16.71 23.70 -20.50
CA ALA A 670 -18.01 23.02 -20.58
C ALA A 670 -18.00 21.86 -21.60
N ASP A 671 -17.08 20.91 -21.45
CA ASP A 671 -16.85 19.79 -22.36
C ASP A 671 -17.31 18.43 -21.82
N GLY A 672 -17.84 18.41 -20.59
CA GLY A 672 -18.30 17.20 -19.93
C GLY A 672 -17.22 16.42 -19.16
N THR A 673 -15.92 16.73 -19.34
CA THR A 673 -14.79 15.95 -18.81
C THR A 673 -13.82 16.77 -17.96
N ASP A 674 -13.81 18.09 -18.09
CA ASP A 674 -12.92 18.96 -17.33
C ASP A 674 -13.26 18.98 -15.82
N LEU A 675 -12.23 19.07 -14.96
CA LEU A 675 -12.37 18.86 -13.50
C LEU A 675 -11.76 19.96 -12.62
N ILE A 676 -12.50 20.50 -11.67
CA ILE A 676 -11.97 21.43 -10.66
C ILE A 676 -11.85 20.69 -9.34
N PHE A 677 -10.71 20.85 -8.68
CA PHE A 677 -10.40 20.21 -7.41
C PHE A 677 -10.54 21.26 -6.31
N VAL A 678 -11.51 21.07 -5.43
CA VAL A 678 -11.81 21.99 -4.33
C VAL A 678 -11.41 21.35 -3.01
N GLU A 679 -10.34 21.87 -2.42
CA GLU A 679 -9.93 21.53 -1.07
C GLU A 679 -10.90 22.13 -0.06
N ILE A 680 -11.43 21.27 0.80
CA ILE A 680 -12.26 21.62 1.96
C ILE A 680 -11.35 21.50 3.19
N GLN A 681 -11.15 22.62 3.85
CA GLN A 681 -10.35 22.75 5.07
C GLN A 681 -11.20 23.36 6.18
N VAL A 682 -10.70 23.31 7.41
CA VAL A 682 -11.32 24.00 8.54
C VAL A 682 -10.33 24.85 9.31
N GLU A 683 -10.81 25.99 9.79
CA GLU A 683 -10.05 26.95 10.58
C GLU A 683 -10.72 27.19 11.93
N ASP A 684 -9.91 27.51 12.92
CA ASP A 684 -10.36 27.90 14.24
C ASP A 684 -10.87 29.37 14.27
N VAL A 685 -11.25 29.85 15.46
CA VAL A 685 -11.76 31.23 15.62
C VAL A 685 -10.74 32.31 15.28
N ALA A 686 -9.44 32.00 15.31
CA ALA A 686 -8.33 32.89 15.00
C ALA A 686 -7.87 32.78 13.53
N GLY A 687 -8.46 31.88 12.74
CA GLY A 687 -8.09 31.62 11.36
C GLY A 687 -6.87 30.70 11.21
N ASN A 688 -6.49 29.96 12.26
CA ASN A 688 -5.45 28.93 12.15
C ASN A 688 -6.07 27.64 11.56
N PRO A 689 -5.40 26.96 10.62
CA PRO A 689 -5.83 25.64 10.17
C PRO A 689 -5.88 24.63 11.32
N VAL A 690 -6.97 23.87 11.45
CA VAL A 690 -7.10 22.81 12.47
C VAL A 690 -6.64 21.49 11.86
N GLN A 691 -5.33 21.23 11.92
CA GLN A 691 -4.68 20.15 11.19
C GLN A 691 -4.99 18.73 11.70
N ASN A 692 -5.64 18.60 12.86
CA ASN A 692 -6.15 17.33 13.39
C ASN A 692 -7.69 17.21 13.30
N ALA A 693 -8.37 18.10 12.57
CA ALA A 693 -9.82 18.04 12.44
C ALA A 693 -10.28 16.86 11.58
N ASN A 694 -11.40 16.27 11.99
CA ASN A 694 -12.02 15.11 11.34
C ASN A 694 -13.54 15.28 11.18
N ASN A 695 -14.03 16.53 11.19
CA ASN A 695 -15.45 16.88 11.06
C ASN A 695 -16.10 16.21 9.84
N ARG A 696 -17.34 15.74 10.00
CA ARG A 696 -18.15 15.30 8.86
C ARG A 696 -18.70 16.51 8.12
N VAL A 697 -18.48 16.56 6.81
CA VAL A 697 -19.07 17.58 5.95
C VAL A 697 -20.10 16.96 5.01
N GLN A 698 -21.06 17.78 4.60
CA GLN A 698 -22.00 17.52 3.53
C GLN A 698 -21.66 18.49 2.40
N VAL A 699 -21.54 17.98 1.17
CA VAL A 699 -21.19 18.74 -0.02
C VAL A 699 -22.35 18.71 -1.00
N GLN A 700 -22.73 19.90 -1.49
CA GLN A 700 -23.71 20.05 -2.56
C GLN A 700 -23.09 20.87 -3.69
N VAL A 701 -23.25 20.38 -4.93
CA VAL A 701 -22.83 21.10 -6.13
C VAL A 701 -24.07 21.36 -7.00
N THR A 702 -24.20 22.57 -7.52
CA THR A 702 -25.31 23.01 -8.37
C THR A 702 -24.82 23.87 -9.53
N GLY A 703 -25.65 24.04 -10.55
CA GLY A 703 -25.33 24.82 -11.74
C GLY A 703 -24.60 24.00 -12.80
N ALA A 704 -23.64 24.62 -13.49
CA ALA A 704 -22.93 24.06 -14.66
C ALA A 704 -21.88 22.98 -14.32
N GLY A 705 -21.94 22.39 -13.13
CA GLY A 705 -20.99 21.38 -12.66
C GLY A 705 -21.65 20.32 -11.79
N ARG A 706 -20.96 19.20 -11.59
CA ARG A 706 -21.45 18.03 -10.85
C ARG A 706 -20.36 17.46 -9.96
N LEU A 707 -20.71 17.02 -8.74
CA LEU A 707 -19.77 16.34 -7.87
C LEU A 707 -19.49 14.94 -8.40
N LEU A 708 -18.22 14.58 -8.59
CA LEU A 708 -17.78 13.28 -9.12
C LEU A 708 -17.05 12.42 -8.09
N GLY A 709 -16.59 13.01 -6.99
CA GLY A 709 -15.86 12.29 -5.95
C GLY A 709 -15.60 13.13 -4.71
N LEU A 710 -15.61 12.48 -3.55
CA LEU A 710 -15.10 13.00 -2.28
C LEU A 710 -14.00 12.06 -1.78
N ASP A 711 -12.85 12.60 -1.42
CA ASP A 711 -11.74 11.80 -0.89
C ASP A 711 -10.90 12.59 0.11
N ASN A 712 -10.49 11.93 1.19
CA ASN A 712 -9.65 12.49 2.24
C ASN A 712 -8.31 11.76 2.40
N GLY A 713 -8.05 10.69 1.64
CA GLY A 713 -6.80 9.93 1.72
C GLY A 713 -6.72 8.96 2.91
N ASP A 714 -7.73 8.89 3.77
CA ASP A 714 -7.74 7.94 4.89
C ASP A 714 -8.09 6.54 4.39
N SER A 715 -7.12 5.63 4.50
CA SER A 715 -7.29 4.22 4.14
C SER A 715 -8.30 3.50 5.05
N THR A 716 -8.60 4.05 6.23
CA THR A 716 -9.52 3.47 7.20
C THR A 716 -10.93 4.05 7.15
N ASP A 717 -11.17 5.04 6.28
CA ASP A 717 -12.48 5.65 6.04
C ASP A 717 -13.19 4.98 4.86
N TYR A 718 -14.17 4.15 5.20
CA TYR A 718 -14.93 3.37 4.22
C TYR A 718 -16.13 4.13 3.64
N ASP A 719 -16.35 5.41 3.94
CA ASP A 719 -17.41 6.16 3.27
C ASP A 719 -17.24 6.09 1.74
N PRO A 720 -18.34 6.02 0.95
CA PRO A 720 -18.22 5.90 -0.49
C PRO A 720 -17.61 7.15 -1.15
N TYR A 721 -16.64 6.96 -2.05
CA TYR A 721 -16.09 8.05 -2.88
C TYR A 721 -17.18 8.78 -3.67
N LYS A 722 -18.23 8.07 -4.08
CA LYS A 722 -19.37 8.57 -4.84
C LYS A 722 -20.54 9.10 -3.98
N GLY A 723 -20.28 9.39 -2.70
CA GLY A 723 -21.24 9.96 -1.74
C GLY A 723 -21.28 11.48 -1.71
N LEU A 724 -22.21 12.04 -0.93
CA LEU A 724 -22.33 13.50 -0.70
C LEU A 724 -21.79 13.96 0.66
N SER A 725 -21.35 13.03 1.51
CA SER A 725 -20.80 13.31 2.84
C SER A 725 -19.58 12.44 3.12
N ARG A 726 -18.57 13.03 3.76
CA ARG A 726 -17.35 12.37 4.21
C ARG A 726 -16.76 13.13 5.39
N ARG A 727 -15.97 12.47 6.25
CA ARG A 727 -15.15 13.16 7.26
C ARG A 727 -13.95 13.85 6.61
N LEU A 728 -13.45 14.93 7.21
CA LEU A 728 -12.07 15.36 6.94
C LEU A 728 -11.10 14.31 7.53
N PHE A 729 -9.91 14.23 6.97
CA PHE A 729 -8.79 13.50 7.56
C PHE A 729 -7.63 14.48 7.72
N SER A 730 -7.11 14.61 8.94
CA SER A 730 -6.06 15.57 9.28
C SER A 730 -6.34 16.97 8.70
N GLY A 731 -7.56 17.47 8.95
CA GLY A 731 -8.02 18.81 8.58
C GLY A 731 -8.40 19.04 7.12
N LYS A 732 -8.35 18.01 6.24
CA LYS A 732 -8.59 18.17 4.81
C LYS A 732 -9.55 17.13 4.22
N LEU A 733 -10.29 17.55 3.19
CA LEU A 733 -11.10 16.73 2.28
C LEU A 733 -11.01 17.33 0.88
N MET A 734 -10.98 16.51 -0.16
CA MET A 734 -11.03 16.91 -1.56
C MET A 734 -12.44 16.69 -2.13
N ALA A 735 -12.99 17.71 -2.80
CA ALA A 735 -14.16 17.58 -3.65
C ALA A 735 -13.77 17.74 -5.12
N ILE A 736 -14.04 16.70 -5.93
CA ILE A 736 -13.77 16.69 -7.36
C ILE A 736 -15.06 17.03 -8.10
N ILE A 737 -15.07 18.17 -8.78
CA ILE A 737 -16.25 18.67 -9.50
C ILE A 737 -15.99 18.60 -11.01
N GLY A 738 -16.82 17.87 -11.74
CA GLY A 738 -16.76 17.80 -13.20
C GLY A 738 -17.65 18.83 -13.89
N ALA A 739 -17.21 19.35 -15.02
CA ALA A 739 -17.96 20.28 -15.85
C ALA A 739 -19.11 19.59 -16.59
N THR A 740 -20.30 20.18 -16.62
CA THR A 740 -21.36 19.74 -17.55
C THR A 740 -21.08 20.24 -18.97
N ASN A 741 -21.94 19.90 -19.94
CA ASN A 741 -21.88 20.52 -21.29
C ASN A 741 -22.46 21.95 -21.32
N GLU A 742 -23.07 22.41 -20.22
CA GLU A 742 -23.61 23.75 -20.13
C GLU A 742 -22.53 24.70 -19.60
N SER A 743 -22.33 25.83 -20.28
CA SER A 743 -21.56 26.94 -19.75
C SER A 743 -22.37 27.71 -18.72
N GLY A 744 -21.76 28.19 -17.65
CA GLY A 744 -22.43 28.98 -16.61
C GLY A 744 -21.72 28.90 -15.26
N THR A 745 -22.41 29.34 -14.22
CA THR A 745 -21.89 29.28 -12.85
C THR A 745 -21.93 27.86 -12.30
N VAL A 746 -20.83 27.43 -11.70
CA VAL A 746 -20.75 26.23 -10.86
C VAL A 746 -20.71 26.67 -9.41
N ARG A 747 -21.62 26.18 -8.57
CA ARG A 747 -21.66 26.54 -7.14
C ARG A 747 -21.49 25.30 -6.28
N ILE A 748 -20.55 25.38 -5.34
CA ILE A 748 -20.38 24.41 -4.25
C ILE A 748 -20.87 25.03 -2.94
N GLU A 749 -21.56 24.24 -2.13
CA GLU A 749 -21.97 24.56 -0.77
C GLU A 749 -21.56 23.41 0.17
N VAL A 750 -20.92 23.75 1.28
CA VAL A 750 -20.39 22.79 2.25
C VAL A 750 -20.90 23.15 3.65
N THR A 751 -21.48 22.17 4.33
CA THR A 751 -22.03 22.32 5.69
C THR A 751 -21.49 21.23 6.61
N SER A 752 -21.37 21.53 7.90
CA SER A 752 -20.96 20.57 8.94
C SER A 752 -21.58 20.97 10.28
N GLU A 753 -21.89 20.00 11.13
CA GLU A 753 -22.47 20.26 12.45
C GLU A 753 -21.48 21.06 13.31
N GLY A 754 -21.95 22.16 13.91
CA GLY A 754 -21.14 23.04 14.75
C GLY A 754 -20.24 24.06 14.00
N LEU A 755 -20.12 23.96 12.67
CA LEU A 755 -19.29 24.87 11.85
C LEU A 755 -20.12 25.89 11.07
N GLU A 756 -19.52 27.05 10.77
CA GLU A 756 -20.08 28.00 9.80
C GLU A 756 -20.00 27.41 8.38
N SER A 757 -21.14 27.34 7.69
CA SER A 757 -21.23 26.86 6.30
C SER A 757 -20.43 27.74 5.35
N ALA A 758 -19.89 27.14 4.29
CA ALA A 758 -19.14 27.84 3.25
C ALA A 758 -19.72 27.55 1.86
N ALA A 759 -19.62 28.51 0.96
CA ALA A 759 -19.97 28.35 -0.44
C ALA A 759 -18.95 29.06 -1.32
N ALA A 760 -18.73 28.52 -2.52
CA ALA A 760 -17.88 29.12 -3.54
C ALA A 760 -18.53 28.98 -4.92
N GLU A 761 -18.19 29.90 -5.82
CA GLU A 761 -18.69 29.92 -7.20
C GLU A 761 -17.50 29.95 -8.16
N PHE A 762 -17.64 29.20 -9.26
CA PHE A 762 -16.67 29.07 -10.33
C PHE A 762 -17.37 29.24 -11.68
N GLU A 763 -16.61 29.41 -12.76
CA GLU A 763 -17.15 29.63 -14.10
C GLU A 763 -16.85 28.44 -15.03
N SER A 764 -17.89 27.80 -15.56
CA SER A 764 -17.79 26.86 -16.68
C SER A 764 -17.94 27.63 -17.99
N ARG A 765 -16.89 27.66 -18.80
CA ARG A 765 -16.84 28.43 -20.05
C ARG A 765 -17.22 27.57 -21.23
N ALA A 766 -17.94 28.19 -22.17
CA ALA A 766 -18.21 27.55 -23.45
C ALA A 766 -16.90 27.18 -24.14
N VAL A 767 -16.87 25.97 -24.68
CA VAL A 767 -15.72 25.47 -25.44
C VAL A 767 -15.54 26.35 -26.69
N ALA A 768 -14.38 26.98 -26.86
CA ALA A 768 -14.10 27.78 -28.03
C ALA A 768 -14.23 26.92 -29.31
N GLY A 769 -14.89 27.45 -30.35
CA GLY A 769 -14.99 26.78 -31.64
C GLY A 769 -13.61 26.40 -32.18
N ALA A 770 -13.54 25.34 -32.99
CA ALA A 770 -12.37 24.53 -33.39
C ALA A 770 -11.07 25.23 -33.88
N GLY A 771 -10.96 26.56 -33.86
CA GLY A 771 -9.81 27.31 -34.36
C GLY A 771 -8.72 27.69 -33.34
N ASP A 772 -8.86 27.37 -32.05
CA ASP A 772 -7.91 27.82 -31.00
C ASP A 772 -7.36 26.70 -30.10
N ARG A 773 -7.56 25.42 -30.48
CA ARG A 773 -6.92 24.29 -29.79
C ARG A 773 -5.61 23.97 -30.50
N THR A 774 -4.51 23.94 -29.75
CA THR A 774 -3.21 23.46 -30.23
C THR A 774 -3.36 22.07 -30.84
N LEU A 775 -2.75 21.89 -32.02
CA LEU A 775 -2.79 20.76 -32.98
C LEU A 775 -2.47 19.33 -32.46
N GLY A 776 -2.65 19.03 -31.18
CA GLY A 776 -2.55 17.66 -30.62
C GLY A 776 -3.85 17.07 -30.10
N ASP A 777 -4.92 17.86 -29.97
CA ASP A 777 -6.26 17.28 -29.92
C ASP A 777 -6.51 16.73 -31.33
N SER A 778 -6.61 15.41 -31.49
CA SER A 778 -6.99 14.83 -32.77
C SER A 778 -8.23 15.58 -33.27
N GLU A 779 -8.16 16.19 -34.46
CA GLU A 779 -9.26 16.97 -35.07
C GLU A 779 -10.60 16.19 -35.10
N ALA A 780 -10.52 14.87 -34.96
CA ALA A 780 -11.58 13.90 -34.67
C ALA A 780 -12.52 14.19 -33.48
N ALA A 781 -12.08 14.89 -32.43
CA ALA A 781 -12.89 15.17 -31.24
C ALA A 781 -13.68 16.50 -31.35
N ALA A 782 -13.46 17.27 -32.42
CA ALA A 782 -14.13 18.55 -32.63
C ALA A 782 -15.61 18.34 -33.03
N GLY A 783 -16.50 18.30 -32.04
CA GLY A 783 -17.95 18.49 -32.24
C GLY A 783 -18.89 17.37 -31.77
N GLN A 784 -18.42 16.40 -30.98
CA GLN A 784 -19.32 15.49 -30.26
C GLN A 784 -19.46 15.89 -28.80
N GLU A 785 -20.70 16.09 -28.36
CA GLU A 785 -21.04 16.34 -26.96
C GLU A 785 -20.76 15.07 -26.14
N HIS A 786 -19.91 15.19 -25.12
CA HIS A 786 -19.73 14.12 -24.13
C HIS A 786 -21.05 13.90 -23.40
N ILE A 787 -21.48 12.66 -23.17
CA ILE A 787 -22.68 12.43 -22.37
C ILE A 787 -22.36 12.67 -20.89
N VAL A 788 -23.17 13.50 -20.24
CA VAL A 788 -23.04 13.83 -18.81
C VAL A 788 -24.20 13.16 -18.07
N LEU A 789 -23.90 12.07 -17.35
CA LEU A 789 -24.90 11.31 -16.58
C LEU A 789 -24.49 11.09 -15.14
N MET A 790 -23.19 10.98 -14.85
CA MET A 790 -22.72 10.63 -13.52
C MET A 790 -22.67 11.84 -12.60
N SER A 791 -23.28 11.71 -11.43
CA SER A 791 -23.10 12.63 -10.31
C SER A 791 -23.13 11.83 -9.01
N ASN A 792 -22.39 12.27 -8.00
CA ASN A 792 -22.51 11.71 -6.66
C ASN A 792 -23.95 11.81 -6.16
N THR A 793 -24.37 10.79 -5.43
CA THR A 793 -25.71 10.70 -4.84
C THR A 793 -25.59 10.47 -3.34
N GLU A 794 -26.70 10.59 -2.61
CA GLU A 794 -26.71 10.14 -1.24
C GLU A 794 -26.34 8.65 -1.17
N ARG A 795 -25.46 8.32 -0.22
CA ARG A 795 -24.90 6.98 0.01
C ARG A 795 -24.83 6.72 1.51
N PRO A 796 -24.78 5.45 1.95
CA PRO A 796 -24.62 5.13 3.37
C PRO A 796 -23.37 5.78 3.96
N VAL A 797 -23.51 6.35 5.16
CA VAL A 797 -22.37 6.74 6.00
C VAL A 797 -21.90 5.49 6.72
N LEU A 798 -20.64 5.13 6.50
CA LEU A 798 -20.00 3.92 7.01
C LEU A 798 -19.02 4.23 8.15
N THR A 799 -18.52 5.46 8.23
CA THR A 799 -17.64 5.91 9.32
C THR A 799 -18.37 6.92 10.21
N GLY A 800 -18.70 6.56 11.45
CA GLY A 800 -19.45 7.46 12.33
C GLY A 800 -20.94 7.59 11.97
N HIS A 801 -21.51 8.80 12.08
CA HIS A 801 -22.92 9.07 11.76
C HIS A 801 -23.15 10.49 11.21
N VAL A 802 -24.31 10.74 10.57
CA VAL A 802 -24.57 11.97 9.79
C VAL A 802 -24.47 13.26 10.61
N GLN A 803 -25.10 13.31 11.79
CA GLN A 803 -25.14 14.50 12.66
C GLN A 803 -24.15 14.38 13.82
N GLU A 804 -22.87 14.23 13.48
CA GLU A 804 -21.81 14.03 14.45
C GLU A 804 -20.92 15.26 14.63
N ILE A 805 -20.42 15.43 15.85
CA ILE A 805 -19.27 16.27 16.14
C ILE A 805 -18.16 15.32 16.59
N PRO A 806 -17.23 14.93 15.70
CA PRO A 806 -16.23 13.93 16.03
C PRO A 806 -15.22 14.47 17.05
N LEU A 807 -14.66 13.57 17.86
CA LEU A 807 -13.54 13.86 18.73
C LEU A 807 -12.31 14.12 17.85
N ARG A 808 -11.58 15.22 18.07
CA ARG A 808 -10.35 15.54 17.32
C ARG A 808 -9.07 15.37 18.13
N LYS A 809 -9.16 15.59 19.45
CA LYS A 809 -8.00 15.55 20.36
C LYS A 809 -8.41 15.02 21.72
N ILE A 810 -7.56 14.14 22.25
CA ILE A 810 -7.53 13.77 23.66
C ILE A 810 -6.32 14.47 24.27
N GLU A 811 -6.52 15.27 25.32
CA GLU A 811 -5.43 15.89 26.07
C GLU A 811 -5.26 15.20 27.41
N ILE A 812 -4.08 14.63 27.64
CA ILE A 812 -3.74 13.95 28.90
C ILE A 812 -3.16 14.98 29.85
N VAL A 813 -3.75 15.10 31.04
CA VAL A 813 -3.38 16.07 32.08
C VAL A 813 -2.92 15.33 33.32
N SER A 814 -1.64 15.47 33.66
CA SER A 814 -1.04 14.92 34.88
C SER A 814 -0.59 16.03 35.83
N GLU A 815 -1.46 16.43 36.76
CA GLU A 815 -1.14 17.45 37.78
C GLU A 815 -0.05 16.97 38.75
N GLY A 816 0.12 15.66 38.87
CA GLY A 816 1.15 15.03 39.70
C GLY A 816 2.55 14.98 39.07
N GLY A 817 2.75 15.47 37.84
CA GLY A 817 4.00 15.31 37.10
C GLY A 817 4.09 13.98 36.35
N GLN A 818 5.31 13.51 36.03
CA GLN A 818 5.54 12.31 35.20
C GLN A 818 6.52 11.32 35.85
N LEU A 819 6.79 11.45 37.15
CA LEU A 819 7.75 10.63 37.89
C LEU A 819 7.06 9.85 39.03
N PHE A 820 7.35 8.55 39.07
CA PHE A 820 7.04 7.64 40.17
C PHE A 820 8.31 7.22 40.90
N ASP A 821 8.21 7.11 42.22
CA ASP A 821 9.28 6.61 43.08
C ASP A 821 8.73 5.90 44.33
N GLU A 822 9.60 5.45 45.23
CA GLU A 822 9.20 4.81 46.48
C GLU A 822 8.21 5.63 47.33
N SER A 823 8.24 6.96 47.22
CA SER A 823 7.34 7.87 47.94
C SER A 823 6.03 8.13 47.20
N LYS A 824 5.98 7.85 45.89
CA LYS A 824 4.86 8.10 45.00
C LYS A 824 4.72 6.98 43.97
N GLN A 825 4.05 5.92 44.38
CA GLN A 825 3.78 4.75 43.54
C GLN A 825 2.46 4.83 42.77
N GLU A 826 1.56 5.73 43.16
CA GLU A 826 0.25 5.92 42.52
C GLU A 826 0.01 7.38 42.15
N MET A 827 -0.70 7.60 41.04
CA MET A 827 -1.18 8.92 40.66
C MET A 827 -2.43 8.87 39.80
N THR A 828 -3.29 9.88 39.96
CA THR A 828 -4.45 10.08 39.11
C THR A 828 -4.10 10.98 37.93
N VAL A 829 -4.43 10.54 36.72
CA VAL A 829 -4.29 11.27 35.46
C VAL A 829 -5.67 11.46 34.84
N LYS A 830 -5.88 12.56 34.10
CA LYS A 830 -7.18 12.89 33.48
C LYS A 830 -7.05 13.09 31.98
N ALA A 831 -8.10 12.77 31.24
CA ALA A 831 -8.28 13.13 29.84
C ALA A 831 -9.29 14.30 29.70
N LYS A 832 -8.94 15.28 28.88
CA LYS A 832 -9.89 16.27 28.33
C LYS A 832 -10.13 15.98 26.86
N LEU A 833 -11.38 16.14 26.45
CA LEU A 833 -11.83 15.83 25.10
C LEU A 833 -12.10 17.13 24.35
N TYR A 834 -11.62 17.23 23.11
CA TYR A 834 -11.85 18.37 22.25
C TYR A 834 -12.49 17.94 20.92
N PRO A 835 -13.54 18.63 20.46
CA PRO A 835 -14.25 19.68 21.20
C PRO A 835 -15.00 19.11 22.41
N GLU A 836 -15.26 19.92 23.45
CA GLU A 836 -15.87 19.44 24.69
C GLU A 836 -17.26 18.80 24.48
N ASN A 837 -17.98 19.26 23.45
CA ASN A 837 -19.31 18.79 23.04
C ASN A 837 -19.27 17.70 21.96
N THR A 838 -18.14 17.02 21.79
CA THR A 838 -18.01 15.85 20.91
C THR A 838 -19.13 14.81 21.16
N SER A 839 -19.56 14.17 20.08
CA SER A 839 -20.48 13.02 20.09
C SER A 839 -19.85 11.77 20.72
N TYR A 840 -18.52 11.70 20.83
CA TYR A 840 -17.77 10.51 21.24
C TYR A 840 -16.94 10.78 22.50
N ARG A 841 -17.20 10.01 23.56
CA ARG A 841 -16.58 10.19 24.89
C ARG A 841 -15.98 8.90 25.45
N ASP A 842 -15.97 7.85 24.65
CA ASP A 842 -15.26 6.61 24.95
C ASP A 842 -13.77 6.87 25.01
N ILE A 843 -13.15 6.44 26.11
CA ILE A 843 -11.70 6.46 26.31
C ILE A 843 -11.29 5.13 26.91
N GLU A 844 -10.31 4.50 26.28
CA GLU A 844 -9.62 3.34 26.82
C GLU A 844 -8.20 3.76 27.23
N TRP A 845 -7.76 3.25 28.38
CA TRP A 845 -6.46 3.58 28.96
C TRP A 845 -5.57 2.36 28.95
N ALA A 846 -4.31 2.55 28.57
CA ALA A 846 -3.29 1.51 28.61
C ALA A 846 -1.93 2.07 29.03
N VAL A 847 -1.09 1.20 29.56
CA VAL A 847 0.34 1.47 29.78
C VAL A 847 1.10 0.79 28.67
N VAL A 848 1.85 1.55 27.87
CA VAL A 848 2.59 1.03 26.72
C VAL A 848 4.05 1.44 26.76
N ASN A 849 4.91 0.75 26.03
CA ASN A 849 6.28 1.19 25.76
C ASN A 849 6.33 2.18 24.58
N ASP A 850 7.53 2.60 24.17
CA ASP A 850 7.72 3.50 23.03
C ASP A 850 7.23 2.93 21.69
N ALA A 851 7.13 1.60 21.56
CA ALA A 851 6.60 0.93 20.35
C ALA A 851 5.07 0.80 20.38
N GLY A 852 4.40 1.34 21.40
CA GLY A 852 2.95 1.22 21.56
C GLY A 852 2.49 -0.15 22.04
N ILE A 853 3.40 -1.03 22.47
CA ILE A 853 3.07 -2.35 22.99
C ILE A 853 2.78 -2.24 24.49
N GLU A 854 1.74 -2.92 24.97
CA GLU A 854 1.42 -2.96 26.40
C GLU A 854 2.64 -3.35 27.25
N SER A 855 2.82 -2.60 28.34
CA SER A 855 3.94 -2.74 29.26
C SER A 855 3.44 -3.06 30.66
N ASN A 856 4.17 -3.94 31.36
CA ASN A 856 3.89 -4.37 32.72
C ASN A 856 4.54 -3.47 33.79
N ILE A 857 5.24 -2.40 33.40
CA ILE A 857 5.95 -1.48 34.32
C ILE A 857 4.97 -0.74 35.23
N ALA A 858 3.74 -0.50 34.77
CA ALA A 858 2.66 0.08 35.54
C ALA A 858 1.32 -0.54 35.17
N LYS A 859 0.33 -0.44 36.06
CA LYS A 859 -1.06 -0.81 35.79
C LYS A 859 -1.97 0.42 35.84
N VAL A 860 -3.11 0.33 35.15
CA VAL A 860 -4.14 1.37 35.12
C VAL A 860 -5.47 0.85 35.65
N GLU A 861 -6.13 1.67 36.46
CA GLU A 861 -7.50 1.47 36.92
C GLU A 861 -8.35 2.65 36.42
N ALA A 862 -9.04 2.44 35.30
CA ALA A 862 -9.79 3.48 34.61
C ALA A 862 -11.18 3.72 35.24
N ASN A 863 -11.58 4.99 35.30
CA ASN A 863 -12.91 5.47 35.66
C ASN A 863 -13.36 6.53 34.65
N GLY A 864 -13.58 6.10 33.40
CA GLY A 864 -13.92 6.98 32.29
C GLY A 864 -12.77 7.92 31.91
N LEU A 865 -12.95 9.22 32.10
CA LEU A 865 -11.95 10.24 31.76
C LEU A 865 -10.85 10.40 32.82
N GLU A 866 -10.94 9.70 33.94
CA GLU A 866 -9.89 9.67 34.96
C GLU A 866 -9.32 8.26 35.05
N VAL A 867 -8.01 8.14 35.30
CA VAL A 867 -7.34 6.86 35.48
C VAL A 867 -6.38 6.95 36.68
N ASN A 868 -6.41 5.94 37.54
CA ASN A 868 -5.37 5.76 38.55
C ASN A 868 -4.26 4.89 37.95
N VAL A 869 -3.02 5.39 37.97
CA VAL A 869 -1.85 4.70 37.45
C VAL A 869 -1.01 4.26 38.64
N SER A 870 -0.70 2.97 38.75
CA SER A 870 0.18 2.41 39.79
C SER A 870 1.44 1.85 39.16
N ALA A 871 2.60 2.39 39.51
CA ALA A 871 3.89 1.86 39.05
C ALA A 871 4.23 0.56 39.79
N LEU A 872 4.64 -0.47 39.05
CA LEU A 872 4.93 -1.81 39.54
C LEU A 872 6.41 -2.17 39.48
N GLY A 873 7.18 -1.48 38.64
CA GLY A 873 8.63 -1.65 38.52
C GLY A 873 9.31 -0.44 37.93
N ASP A 874 10.63 -0.49 37.86
CA ASP A 874 11.49 0.53 37.30
C ASP A 874 11.44 0.53 35.77
N GLY A 875 11.41 1.71 35.17
CA GLY A 875 11.48 1.88 33.73
C GLY A 875 10.71 3.10 33.23
N GLU A 876 10.70 3.25 31.91
CA GLU A 876 9.97 4.29 31.20
C GLU A 876 8.76 3.67 30.49
N PHE A 877 7.63 4.36 30.52
CA PHE A 877 6.40 3.93 29.87
C PHE A 877 5.60 5.15 29.41
N ARG A 878 4.62 4.92 28.53
CA ARG A 878 3.67 5.92 28.08
C ARG A 878 2.29 5.55 28.60
N LEU A 879 1.62 6.50 29.23
CA LEU A 879 0.19 6.37 29.47
C LEU A 879 -0.53 6.72 28.18
N ARG A 880 -1.23 5.75 27.60
CA ARG A 880 -1.96 5.86 26.35
C ARG A 880 -3.45 6.01 26.64
N ALA A 881 -4.10 6.95 25.97
CA ALA A 881 -5.53 7.11 25.89
C ALA A 881 -5.98 6.98 24.44
N THR A 882 -6.91 6.07 24.16
CA THR A 882 -7.45 5.84 22.82
C THR A 882 -8.95 6.10 22.77
N SER A 883 -9.47 6.41 21.58
CA SER A 883 -10.91 6.48 21.33
C SER A 883 -11.23 5.87 19.97
N SER A 884 -12.37 5.19 19.90
CA SER A 884 -12.92 4.62 18.67
C SER A 884 -13.52 5.68 17.74
N ASN A 885 -13.81 6.87 18.28
CA ASN A 885 -14.37 8.03 17.58
C ASN A 885 -15.57 7.68 16.67
N GLY A 886 -16.43 6.79 17.16
CA GLY A 886 -17.64 6.35 16.45
C GLY A 886 -17.46 5.21 15.47
N THR A 887 -16.36 4.48 15.55
CA THR A 887 -16.11 3.28 14.76
C THR A 887 -15.94 2.07 15.67
N ASP A 888 -15.65 0.89 15.10
CA ASP A 888 -15.38 -0.35 15.83
C ASP A 888 -13.89 -0.51 16.20
N LYS A 889 -13.02 0.38 15.73
CA LYS A 889 -11.58 0.37 15.96
C LYS A 889 -11.09 1.69 16.51
N THR A 890 -9.89 1.71 17.09
CA THR A 890 -9.24 2.95 17.52
C THR A 890 -9.05 3.88 16.31
N LYS A 891 -9.33 5.18 16.51
CA LYS A 891 -9.13 6.23 15.50
C LYS A 891 -8.31 7.41 16.02
N LEU A 892 -8.15 7.51 17.32
CA LEU A 892 -7.34 8.53 17.96
C LEU A 892 -6.51 7.91 19.06
N ILE A 893 -5.24 8.31 19.08
CA ILE A 893 -4.25 7.93 20.08
C ILE A 893 -3.68 9.21 20.67
N SER A 894 -3.70 9.33 21.99
CA SER A 894 -2.92 10.32 22.74
C SER A 894 -2.05 9.62 23.76
N GLN A 895 -0.86 10.14 24.00
CA GLN A 895 0.11 9.54 24.92
C GLN A 895 0.87 10.60 25.69
N LEU A 896 1.32 10.24 26.89
CA LEU A 896 2.20 11.06 27.73
C LEU A 896 3.24 10.16 28.40
N GLU A 897 4.50 10.58 28.39
CA GLU A 897 5.62 9.81 28.93
C GLU A 897 5.65 9.85 30.47
N PHE A 898 5.99 8.73 31.10
CA PHE A 898 6.17 8.58 32.54
C PHE A 898 7.42 7.75 32.83
N LYS A 899 7.98 7.94 34.03
CA LYS A 899 9.16 7.21 34.51
C LYS A 899 8.94 6.72 35.93
N ALA A 900 9.31 5.47 36.21
CA ALA A 900 9.32 4.88 37.54
C ALA A 900 10.74 4.48 37.94
N THR A 901 11.12 4.78 39.19
CA THR A 901 12.47 4.48 39.73
C THR A 901 12.42 4.07 41.21
N GLY A 902 13.22 3.09 41.62
CA GLY A 902 13.29 2.61 43.01
C GLY A 902 12.25 1.54 43.39
N LEU A 903 11.57 0.91 42.43
CA LEU A 903 10.52 -0.09 42.65
C LEU A 903 10.97 -1.53 42.33
N GLY A 904 12.12 -1.72 41.67
CA GLY A 904 12.63 -3.04 41.28
C GLY A 904 12.17 -3.50 39.89
N THR A 905 12.30 -4.78 39.58
CA THR A 905 12.01 -5.32 38.23
C THR A 905 10.56 -5.80 38.12
N ALA A 906 9.85 -5.36 37.07
CA ALA A 906 8.57 -5.96 36.68
C ALA A 906 8.78 -7.21 35.81
N TYR A 907 8.03 -8.28 36.07
CA TYR A 907 8.14 -9.57 35.36
C TYR A 907 7.01 -9.77 34.33
N LYS A 908 7.35 -10.32 33.17
CA LYS A 908 6.37 -10.63 32.10
C LYS A 908 5.57 -11.89 32.48
N ASP A 909 4.26 -11.88 32.25
CA ASP A 909 3.39 -13.05 32.47
C ASP A 909 3.40 -13.97 31.22
N PRO A 910 3.98 -15.19 31.29
CA PRO A 910 4.02 -16.12 30.17
C PRO A 910 2.65 -16.67 29.77
N TYR A 911 1.65 -16.57 30.65
CA TYR A 911 0.33 -17.11 30.43
C TYR A 911 -0.62 -16.11 29.75
N GLY A 912 -0.19 -14.84 29.64
CA GLY A 912 -0.72 -13.87 28.69
C GLY A 912 0.04 -13.92 27.36
N PHE A 913 -0.42 -13.15 26.37
CA PHE A 913 0.29 -13.05 25.09
C PHE A 913 1.50 -12.12 25.22
N ILE A 914 2.72 -12.66 25.13
CA ILE A 914 3.95 -11.87 25.07
C ILE A 914 4.21 -11.50 23.60
N THR A 915 4.03 -10.22 23.28
CA THR A 915 4.23 -9.69 21.93
C THR A 915 5.70 -9.79 21.50
N GLY A 916 5.94 -10.15 20.25
CA GLY A 916 7.28 -10.33 19.67
C GLY A 916 8.14 -9.08 19.78
N GLY A 917 7.57 -7.90 19.59
CA GLY A 917 8.25 -6.61 19.75
C GLY A 917 8.69 -6.26 21.18
N LEU A 918 8.40 -7.09 22.20
CA LEU A 918 8.91 -6.94 23.57
C LEU A 918 10.26 -7.65 23.79
N TYR A 919 10.94 -8.06 22.73
CA TYR A 919 12.26 -8.67 22.83
C TYR A 919 13.24 -7.70 23.51
N ASP A 920 14.16 -8.25 24.31
CA ASP A 920 15.19 -7.50 25.04
C ASP A 920 16.61 -8.01 24.74
N TYR A 921 16.72 -8.97 23.82
CA TYR A 921 17.98 -9.47 23.27
C TYR A 921 17.82 -9.83 21.80
N THR A 922 18.79 -9.46 20.97
CA THR A 922 18.87 -9.91 19.57
C THR A 922 20.31 -10.22 19.17
N LYS A 923 20.46 -11.13 18.22
CA LYS A 923 21.70 -11.38 17.47
C LYS A 923 21.34 -11.52 15.99
N GLY A 924 22.09 -10.87 15.11
CA GLY A 924 21.72 -10.75 13.69
C GLY A 924 20.71 -9.62 13.45
N ASP A 925 20.23 -9.51 12.22
CA ASP A 925 19.29 -8.46 11.83
C ASP A 925 17.84 -8.87 12.16
N VAL A 926 17.14 -8.02 12.91
CA VAL A 926 15.71 -8.14 13.21
C VAL A 926 15.02 -6.88 12.69
N GLY A 927 13.97 -7.07 11.88
CA GLY A 927 13.10 -6.00 11.40
C GLY A 927 11.74 -6.04 12.09
N ASN A 928 10.89 -5.06 11.78
CA ASN A 928 9.51 -5.05 12.27
C ASN A 928 8.70 -6.16 11.58
N GLY A 929 8.05 -6.98 12.41
CA GLY A 929 6.97 -7.84 11.94
C GLY A 929 5.66 -7.07 11.89
N ASN A 930 4.68 -7.59 11.14
CA ASN A 930 3.33 -7.05 11.12
C ASN A 930 2.67 -7.27 12.49
N GLU A 931 1.64 -6.50 12.84
CA GLU A 931 0.95 -6.61 14.13
C GLU A 931 1.89 -6.58 15.37
N ARG A 932 2.90 -5.70 15.36
CA ARG A 932 3.90 -5.54 16.44
C ARG A 932 4.76 -6.79 16.73
N GLY A 933 4.81 -7.71 15.78
CA GLY A 933 5.71 -8.85 15.80
C GLY A 933 7.16 -8.49 15.43
N VAL A 934 7.96 -9.52 15.21
CA VAL A 934 9.34 -9.40 14.71
C VAL A 934 9.47 -10.13 13.37
N ALA A 935 10.32 -9.61 12.49
CA ALA A 935 10.69 -10.24 11.23
C ALA A 935 12.19 -10.57 11.25
N THR A 936 12.55 -11.82 11.01
CA THR A 936 13.95 -12.24 10.96
C THR A 936 14.61 -11.89 9.62
N SER A 937 15.94 -11.94 9.57
CA SER A 937 16.68 -11.75 8.32
C SER A 937 16.45 -12.88 7.31
N ARG A 938 16.55 -12.57 6.01
CA ARG A 938 16.68 -13.60 4.95
C ARG A 938 18.05 -14.28 4.98
N ASP A 939 19.07 -13.55 5.43
CA ASP A 939 20.46 -13.98 5.42
C ASP A 939 20.98 -14.15 6.85
N GLY A 940 21.60 -15.29 7.14
CA GLY A 940 22.25 -15.55 8.42
C GLY A 940 21.32 -16.05 9.54
N GLU A 941 21.88 -16.12 10.74
CA GLU A 941 21.17 -16.59 11.95
C GLU A 941 20.64 -15.38 12.74
N THR A 942 19.37 -15.44 13.12
CA THR A 942 18.68 -14.42 13.91
C THR A 942 18.27 -14.99 15.26
N HIS A 943 18.61 -14.30 16.35
CA HIS A 943 18.16 -14.62 17.72
C HIS A 943 17.17 -13.56 18.18
N VAL A 944 16.06 -13.99 18.79
CA VAL A 944 15.07 -13.09 19.42
C VAL A 944 14.82 -13.58 20.85
N GLY A 945 15.32 -12.84 21.82
CA GLY A 945 15.33 -13.22 23.23
C GLY A 945 14.48 -12.33 24.12
N PHE A 946 13.89 -12.95 25.15
CA PHE A 946 12.99 -12.35 26.13
C PHE A 946 13.41 -12.74 27.54
N ARG A 947 13.68 -11.76 28.41
CA ARG A 947 14.06 -11.96 29.82
C ARG A 947 12.94 -11.62 30.78
N ASN A 948 13.17 -11.98 32.05
CA ASN A 948 12.32 -11.66 33.20
C ASN A 948 10.89 -12.17 33.04
N ILE A 949 10.73 -13.41 32.58
CA ILE A 949 9.42 -14.06 32.44
C ILE A 949 9.17 -14.88 33.71
N ASP A 950 8.08 -14.61 34.42
CA ASP A 950 7.74 -15.30 35.66
C ASP A 950 6.69 -16.40 35.42
N PHE A 951 7.16 -17.64 35.36
CA PHE A 951 6.34 -18.83 35.21
C PHE A 951 5.69 -19.29 36.52
N GLY A 952 5.97 -18.60 37.63
CA GLY A 952 5.53 -19.02 38.95
C GLY A 952 6.10 -20.41 39.34
N PRO A 953 5.62 -20.99 40.44
CA PRO A 953 6.25 -22.18 41.02
C PRO A 953 6.07 -23.46 40.19
N TYR A 954 4.96 -23.60 39.46
CA TYR A 954 4.63 -24.83 38.75
C TYR A 954 5.06 -24.82 37.28
N GLY A 955 4.88 -23.69 36.59
CA GLY A 955 5.41 -23.51 35.25
C GLY A 955 4.58 -24.09 34.10
N SER A 956 5.21 -24.20 32.93
CA SER A 956 4.63 -24.80 31.72
C SER A 956 5.72 -25.31 30.77
N ASP A 957 5.41 -26.35 30.00
CA ASP A 957 6.22 -26.88 28.89
C ASP A 957 5.52 -26.76 27.53
N THR A 958 4.32 -26.17 27.46
CA THR A 958 3.56 -26.01 26.21
C THR A 958 3.56 -24.56 25.78
N ILE A 959 4.14 -24.27 24.61
CA ILE A 959 4.23 -22.92 24.03
C ILE A 959 3.43 -22.86 22.72
N THR A 960 2.69 -21.77 22.52
CA THR A 960 2.01 -21.45 21.25
C THR A 960 2.63 -20.20 20.63
N ILE A 961 2.94 -20.27 19.34
CA ILE A 961 3.61 -19.21 18.58
C ILE A 961 2.79 -18.92 17.31
N PRO A 962 2.23 -17.71 17.14
CA PRO A 962 1.65 -17.29 15.87
C PRO A 962 2.74 -16.88 14.88
N ILE A 963 2.77 -17.54 13.74
CA ILE A 963 3.84 -17.46 12.74
C ILE A 963 3.28 -17.06 11.37
N PHE A 964 3.92 -16.09 10.72
CA PHE A 964 3.71 -15.78 9.31
C PHE A 964 4.97 -16.14 8.50
N ALA A 965 4.86 -17.21 7.71
CA ALA A 965 5.90 -17.70 6.80
C ALA A 965 5.72 -17.11 5.40
N LEU A 966 6.83 -16.75 4.74
CA LEU A 966 6.82 -16.13 3.40
C LEU A 966 6.69 -17.15 2.25
N SER A 967 6.83 -18.44 2.54
CA SER A 967 6.74 -19.56 1.60
C SER A 967 6.17 -20.78 2.30
N SER A 968 5.73 -21.78 1.55
CA SER A 968 5.27 -23.07 2.10
C SER A 968 6.41 -24.08 2.29
N GLU A 969 7.65 -23.61 2.40
CA GLU A 969 8.82 -24.44 2.74
C GLU A 969 8.85 -24.74 4.24
N GLU A 970 9.69 -25.70 4.65
CA GLU A 970 9.93 -25.99 6.07
C GLU A 970 10.76 -24.87 6.71
N TYR A 971 10.32 -24.40 7.88
CA TYR A 971 11.03 -23.42 8.70
C TYR A 971 11.52 -24.07 10.00
N PHE A 972 12.83 -24.05 10.22
CA PHE A 972 13.43 -24.59 11.44
C PHE A 972 13.52 -23.52 12.53
N ILE A 973 13.01 -23.83 13.72
CA ILE A 973 12.95 -22.93 14.87
C ILE A 973 13.55 -23.64 16.07
N GLN A 974 14.58 -23.06 16.67
CA GLN A 974 15.08 -23.53 17.97
C GLN A 974 14.54 -22.64 19.08
N ILE A 975 14.11 -23.27 20.17
CA ILE A 975 13.57 -22.61 21.37
C ILE A 975 14.51 -22.92 22.53
N TRP A 976 15.06 -21.89 23.17
CA TRP A 976 16.05 -22.00 24.24
C TRP A 976 15.53 -21.42 25.56
N GLU A 977 15.92 -22.04 26.67
CA GLU A 977 15.94 -21.43 28.01
C GLU A 977 17.26 -20.68 28.16
N GLY A 978 17.23 -19.35 28.30
CA GLY A 978 18.42 -18.52 28.23
C GLY A 978 18.81 -18.10 26.81
N MET A 979 19.83 -17.26 26.68
CA MET A 979 20.36 -16.84 25.37
C MET A 979 21.43 -17.84 24.91
N PRO A 980 21.40 -18.37 23.67
CA PRO A 980 22.25 -19.49 23.25
C PRO A 980 23.76 -19.34 23.52
N ASP A 981 24.28 -18.12 23.51
CA ASP A 981 25.71 -17.83 23.74
C ASP A 981 26.06 -17.55 25.23
N GLU A 982 25.09 -17.58 26.14
CA GLU A 982 25.28 -17.35 27.57
C GLU A 982 25.50 -18.66 28.35
N GLU A 983 26.31 -18.57 29.40
CA GLU A 983 26.58 -19.71 30.29
C GLU A 983 25.30 -20.13 31.03
N GLY A 984 24.92 -21.41 30.91
CA GLY A 984 23.72 -21.98 31.55
C GLY A 984 22.50 -22.10 30.64
N SER A 985 22.56 -21.60 29.40
CA SER A 985 21.46 -21.73 28.44
C SER A 985 21.29 -23.15 27.90
N THR A 986 20.05 -23.57 27.70
CA THR A 986 19.69 -24.94 27.29
C THR A 986 18.69 -24.95 26.14
N LEU A 987 18.92 -25.77 25.11
CA LEU A 987 17.98 -25.98 24.01
C LEU A 987 16.78 -26.78 24.51
N LEU A 988 15.59 -26.19 24.45
CA LEU A 988 14.35 -26.80 24.91
C LEU A 988 13.63 -27.57 23.80
N ALA A 989 13.64 -27.05 22.58
CA ALA A 989 13.03 -27.69 21.43
C ALA A 989 13.72 -27.26 20.12
N ASP A 990 13.78 -28.16 19.16
CA ASP A 990 14.22 -27.92 17.77
C ASP A 990 13.10 -28.41 16.87
N VAL A 991 12.29 -27.48 16.36
CA VAL A 991 10.98 -27.75 15.76
C VAL A 991 10.92 -27.26 14.32
N VAL A 992 9.98 -27.83 13.57
CA VAL A 992 9.70 -27.43 12.19
C VAL A 992 8.31 -26.82 12.12
N TYR A 993 8.18 -25.71 11.40
CA TYR A 993 6.91 -25.13 10.98
C TYR A 993 6.74 -25.38 9.48
N ASP A 994 5.64 -26.03 9.09
CA ASP A 994 5.42 -26.57 7.73
C ASP A 994 4.01 -26.26 7.17
N LYS A 995 3.29 -25.30 7.76
CA LYS A 995 1.96 -24.89 7.24
C LYS A 995 2.11 -24.16 5.92
N GLU A 996 1.08 -24.34 5.08
CA GLU A 996 0.92 -23.56 3.85
C GLU A 996 0.97 -22.05 4.16
N SER A 997 1.82 -21.33 3.43
CA SER A 997 1.96 -19.89 3.59
C SER A 997 0.66 -19.19 3.22
N ARG A 998 0.25 -18.24 4.08
CA ARG A 998 -0.83 -17.29 3.81
C ARG A 998 -0.25 -15.91 3.96
N TRP A 999 -0.20 -15.16 2.85
CA TRP A 999 0.42 -13.84 2.82
C TRP A 999 -0.20 -12.92 3.87
N ASN A 1000 0.66 -12.32 4.69
CA ASN A 1000 0.31 -11.40 5.76
C ASN A 1000 -0.69 -11.97 6.79
N VAL A 1001 -0.66 -13.29 7.05
CA VAL A 1001 -1.54 -13.92 8.03
C VAL A 1001 -0.72 -14.77 9.00
N TYR A 1002 -0.83 -14.46 10.29
CA TYR A 1002 -0.26 -15.28 11.36
C TYR A 1002 -1.10 -16.54 11.60
N GLN A 1003 -0.45 -17.69 11.64
CA GLN A 1003 -1.04 -18.98 11.93
C GLN A 1003 -0.40 -19.53 13.21
N GLU A 1004 -1.22 -19.88 14.20
CA GLU A 1004 -0.75 -20.42 15.48
C GLU A 1004 -0.18 -21.83 15.31
N GLU A 1005 0.94 -22.11 15.95
CA GLU A 1005 1.48 -23.47 16.10
C GLU A 1005 1.90 -23.72 17.55
N THR A 1006 1.63 -24.93 18.05
CA THR A 1006 1.85 -25.29 19.45
C THR A 1006 2.92 -26.36 19.58
N TYR A 1007 3.95 -26.08 20.38
CA TYR A 1007 5.09 -26.97 20.59
C TYR A 1007 5.18 -27.40 22.06
N HIS A 1008 5.67 -28.62 22.29
CA HIS A 1008 6.01 -29.12 23.63
C HIS A 1008 7.53 -29.08 23.81
N LEU A 1009 7.95 -28.50 24.93
CA LEU A 1009 9.35 -28.31 25.30
C LEU A 1009 9.89 -29.55 26.03
N SER A 1010 11.20 -29.81 25.92
CA SER A 1010 11.86 -30.95 26.58
C SER A 1010 11.88 -30.86 28.12
N LYS A 1011 11.56 -29.69 28.67
CA LYS A 1011 11.55 -29.40 30.11
C LYS A 1011 10.47 -28.36 30.40
N ARG A 1012 9.81 -28.51 31.56
CA ARG A 1012 8.91 -27.51 32.15
C ARG A 1012 9.70 -26.32 32.70
N LEU A 1013 9.30 -25.11 32.30
CA LEU A 1013 9.88 -23.85 32.75
C LEU A 1013 9.11 -23.34 33.95
N SER A 1014 9.80 -23.07 35.06
CA SER A 1014 9.23 -22.53 36.29
C SER A 1014 10.12 -21.45 36.90
N GLY A 1015 9.55 -20.64 37.79
CA GLY A 1015 10.19 -19.46 38.37
C GLY A 1015 10.44 -18.36 37.33
N ILE A 1016 11.40 -17.50 37.62
CA ILE A 1016 11.80 -16.42 36.70
C ILE A 1016 12.87 -16.96 35.76
N THR A 1017 12.59 -16.96 34.46
CA THR A 1017 13.54 -17.41 33.43
C THR A 1017 13.42 -16.56 32.15
N SER A 1018 14.04 -17.03 31.07
CA SER A 1018 14.11 -16.35 29.76
C SER A 1018 13.93 -17.34 28.61
N ILE A 1019 13.37 -16.86 27.51
CA ILE A 1019 13.15 -17.62 26.27
C ILE A 1019 13.89 -16.95 25.12
N CYS A 1020 14.51 -17.75 24.25
CA CYS A 1020 15.09 -17.25 23.00
C CYS A 1020 14.70 -18.13 21.81
N PHE A 1021 14.30 -17.50 20.71
CA PHE A 1021 14.10 -18.14 19.42
C PHE A 1021 15.34 -17.97 18.54
N VAL A 1022 15.80 -19.03 17.89
CA VAL A 1022 16.91 -18.99 16.93
C VAL A 1022 16.42 -19.49 15.57
N LEU A 1023 16.60 -18.65 14.55
CA LEU A 1023 16.04 -18.85 13.21
C LEU A 1023 17.09 -18.56 12.13
N LYS A 1024 16.99 -19.22 10.97
CA LYS A 1024 17.95 -19.06 9.84
C LYS A 1024 17.28 -18.67 8.53
N GLN A 1025 15.97 -18.48 8.55
CA GLN A 1025 15.14 -18.09 7.42
C GLN A 1025 14.29 -16.88 7.81
N LYS A 1026 13.88 -16.07 6.83
CA LYS A 1026 12.98 -14.93 7.06
C LYS A 1026 11.58 -15.43 7.39
N ILE A 1027 11.15 -15.16 8.59
CA ILE A 1027 9.84 -15.50 9.12
C ILE A 1027 9.39 -14.41 10.08
N HIS A 1028 8.08 -14.25 10.21
CA HIS A 1028 7.47 -13.29 11.10
C HIS A 1028 6.90 -14.01 12.32
N ILE A 1029 7.25 -13.56 13.53
CA ILE A 1029 6.72 -14.07 14.80
C ILE A 1029 5.93 -12.96 15.46
N LYS A 1030 4.62 -13.17 15.66
CA LYS A 1030 3.76 -12.18 16.34
C LYS A 1030 4.11 -12.02 17.81
N GLY A 1031 4.50 -13.13 18.44
CA GLY A 1031 4.72 -13.26 19.88
C GLY A 1031 4.57 -14.72 20.30
N PHE A 1032 4.31 -14.97 21.57
CA PHE A 1032 4.04 -16.30 22.09
C PHE A 1032 3.25 -16.26 23.40
N SER A 1033 2.67 -17.40 23.77
CA SER A 1033 2.06 -17.62 25.08
C SER A 1033 2.27 -19.06 25.52
N PHE A 1034 2.30 -19.29 26.82
CA PHE A 1034 2.35 -20.62 27.42
C PHE A 1034 0.98 -21.05 27.91
N GLU A 1035 0.69 -22.35 27.78
CA GLU A 1035 -0.51 -22.91 28.39
C GLU A 1035 -0.39 -22.87 29.91
N ARG A 1036 -1.37 -22.28 30.60
CA ARG A 1036 -1.42 -22.31 32.06
C ARG A 1036 -1.78 -23.71 32.54
N GLN A 1037 -0.76 -24.47 32.87
CA GLN A 1037 -0.91 -25.78 33.50
C GLN A 1037 -1.13 -25.61 35.00
N SER A 1038 -2.03 -26.43 35.58
CA SER A 1038 -2.25 -26.46 37.02
C SER A 1038 -2.08 -27.89 37.53
N ARG A 1039 -1.19 -28.04 38.51
CA ARG A 1039 -0.95 -29.29 39.23
C ARG A 1039 -2.25 -29.92 39.72
N ALA A 1040 -3.24 -29.10 40.09
CA ALA A 1040 -4.51 -29.56 40.59
C ALA A 1040 -5.26 -30.48 39.60
N PHE A 1041 -5.23 -30.13 38.33
CA PHE A 1041 -6.00 -30.82 37.28
C PHE A 1041 -5.17 -31.80 36.45
N GLU A 1042 -3.87 -31.95 36.76
CA GLU A 1042 -3.01 -32.98 36.17
C GLU A 1042 -3.09 -34.31 36.93
N GLN A 1043 -2.64 -35.39 36.29
CA GLN A 1043 -2.53 -36.69 36.93
C GLN A 1043 -1.32 -36.70 37.88
N ASN A 1044 -1.58 -36.66 39.18
CA ASN A 1044 -0.57 -36.67 40.24
C ASN A 1044 -0.37 -38.09 40.75
N THR A 1045 0.83 -38.63 40.62
CA THR A 1045 1.15 -39.94 41.19
C THR A 1045 1.19 -39.84 42.72
N ALA A 1046 0.80 -40.89 43.43
CA ALA A 1046 0.79 -40.89 44.89
C ALA A 1046 2.19 -40.66 45.45
N ALA A 1047 3.24 -41.19 44.80
CA ALA A 1047 4.62 -40.99 45.20
C ALA A 1047 5.13 -39.55 44.96
N SER A 1048 4.43 -38.74 44.16
CA SER A 1048 4.77 -37.32 43.91
C SER A 1048 4.28 -36.35 44.99
N CYS A 1049 3.80 -36.85 46.13
CA CYS A 1049 3.44 -36.01 47.27
C CYS A 1049 4.64 -35.23 47.79
N ASP A 1050 4.43 -33.99 48.18
CA ASP A 1050 5.48 -33.12 48.73
C ASP A 1050 5.90 -33.61 50.12
N HIS A 1051 4.95 -34.13 50.89
CA HIS A 1051 5.21 -34.77 52.17
C HIS A 1051 4.41 -36.05 52.35
N LEU A 1052 5.07 -37.07 52.92
CA LEU A 1052 4.47 -38.35 53.27
C LEU A 1052 4.81 -38.71 54.71
N TYR A 1053 3.77 -38.90 55.53
CA TYR A 1053 3.89 -39.24 56.94
C TYR A 1053 3.04 -40.47 57.26
N GLY A 1054 3.47 -41.35 58.16
CA GLY A 1054 2.61 -42.44 58.67
C GLY A 1054 3.34 -43.66 59.22
N ASP A 1055 2.58 -44.57 59.81
CA ASP A 1055 3.11 -45.72 60.54
C ASP A 1055 3.39 -46.94 59.65
N THR A 1056 2.72 -47.08 58.50
CA THR A 1056 2.85 -48.26 57.61
C THR A 1056 2.51 -47.89 56.15
N PHE A 1057 3.53 -47.85 55.30
CA PHE A 1057 3.42 -47.70 53.84
C PHE A 1057 4.75 -48.15 53.18
N LYS A 1058 4.73 -48.34 51.86
CA LYS A 1058 5.91 -48.57 51.03
C LYS A 1058 5.76 -47.81 49.71
N ILE A 1059 6.81 -47.10 49.30
CA ILE A 1059 6.86 -46.49 47.96
C ILE A 1059 7.39 -47.54 46.98
N GLU A 1060 6.65 -47.81 45.92
CA GLU A 1060 6.98 -48.76 44.85
C GLU A 1060 6.78 -48.07 43.50
N GLY A 1061 7.87 -47.60 42.89
CA GLY A 1061 7.81 -46.76 41.69
C GLY A 1061 7.01 -45.48 41.95
N ASP A 1062 5.99 -45.24 41.14
CA ASP A 1062 5.10 -44.07 41.24
C ASP A 1062 3.95 -44.25 42.25
N HIS A 1063 3.86 -45.43 42.88
CA HIS A 1063 2.76 -45.77 43.78
C HIS A 1063 3.19 -45.73 45.25
N VAL A 1064 2.21 -45.51 46.13
CA VAL A 1064 2.36 -45.70 47.58
C VAL A 1064 1.48 -46.89 47.97
N GLU A 1065 2.09 -48.03 48.19
CA GLU A 1065 1.44 -49.30 48.53
C GLU A 1065 1.49 -49.59 50.03
N GLY A 1066 0.62 -50.49 50.49
CA GLY A 1066 0.55 -50.93 51.87
C GLY A 1066 0.16 -49.82 52.84
N ILE A 1067 -0.59 -48.80 52.37
CA ILE A 1067 -1.06 -47.67 53.18
C ILE A 1067 -1.98 -48.21 54.28
N GLY A 1068 -1.44 -48.23 55.50
CA GLY A 1068 -2.09 -48.72 56.71
C GLY A 1068 -2.60 -47.58 57.59
N ASN A 1069 -2.29 -47.67 58.89
CA ASN A 1069 -2.80 -46.73 59.88
C ASN A 1069 -2.05 -45.38 59.85
N ASN A 1070 -2.81 -44.28 59.95
CA ASN A 1070 -2.33 -42.91 60.14
C ASN A 1070 -1.38 -42.41 59.03
N VAL A 1071 -1.61 -42.80 57.78
CA VAL A 1071 -0.79 -42.32 56.66
C VAL A 1071 -1.40 -41.05 56.07
N SER A 1072 -0.58 -40.05 55.76
CA SER A 1072 -1.00 -38.79 55.14
C SER A 1072 -0.07 -38.42 53.99
N LEU A 1073 -0.64 -38.16 52.81
CA LEU A 1073 0.07 -37.65 51.63
C LEU A 1073 -0.34 -36.20 51.43
N GLU A 1074 0.61 -35.27 51.55
CA GLU A 1074 0.39 -33.83 51.33
C GLU A 1074 0.86 -33.41 49.94
N PHE A 1075 0.00 -32.65 49.26
CA PHE A 1075 0.24 -32.01 47.98
C PHE A 1075 -0.01 -30.50 48.16
N GLU A 1076 1.06 -29.73 48.12
CA GLU A 1076 1.08 -28.29 48.25
C GLU A 1076 0.81 -27.60 46.90
N ASN A 1077 0.34 -26.36 46.96
CA ASN A 1077 0.14 -25.47 45.81
C ASN A 1077 -0.79 -26.03 44.71
N MET A 1078 -1.88 -26.70 45.10
CA MET A 1078 -2.90 -27.17 44.17
C MET A 1078 -3.85 -26.01 43.83
N ASP A 1079 -3.63 -25.37 42.68
CA ASP A 1079 -4.44 -24.22 42.22
C ASP A 1079 -5.69 -24.66 41.46
N PHE A 1080 -6.84 -24.58 42.11
CA PHE A 1080 -8.14 -24.90 41.52
C PHE A 1080 -8.76 -23.74 40.72
N THR A 1081 -8.09 -22.59 40.62
CA THR A 1081 -8.57 -21.37 39.95
C THR A 1081 -9.92 -20.87 40.52
N ALA A 1082 -10.53 -19.86 39.88
CA ALA A 1082 -11.85 -19.35 40.27
C ALA A 1082 -13.02 -20.29 39.87
N GLU A 1083 -12.82 -21.15 38.86
CA GLU A 1083 -13.81 -22.12 38.39
C GLU A 1083 -14.00 -23.25 39.42
N GLY A 1084 -12.92 -23.67 40.06
CA GLY A 1084 -12.90 -24.72 41.07
C GLY A 1084 -12.91 -26.14 40.51
N THR A 1085 -12.90 -27.12 41.41
CA THR A 1085 -13.11 -28.54 41.11
C THR A 1085 -14.33 -29.06 41.84
N SER A 1086 -15.05 -29.99 41.21
CA SER A 1086 -16.20 -30.67 41.80
C SER A 1086 -16.04 -32.19 41.83
N LYS A 1087 -14.92 -32.72 41.30
CA LYS A 1087 -14.68 -34.15 41.15
C LYS A 1087 -13.22 -34.51 41.41
N LEU A 1088 -13.03 -35.70 41.93
CA LEU A 1088 -11.74 -36.30 42.15
C LEU A 1088 -11.72 -37.73 41.60
N VAL A 1089 -10.74 -37.99 40.77
CA VAL A 1089 -10.44 -39.32 40.24
C VAL A 1089 -9.29 -39.90 41.04
N ILE A 1090 -9.43 -41.11 41.58
CA ILE A 1090 -8.37 -41.86 42.25
C ILE A 1090 -8.18 -43.18 41.51
N TYR A 1091 -6.93 -43.49 41.19
CA TYR A 1091 -6.49 -44.80 40.74
C TYR A 1091 -5.75 -45.51 41.88
N GLY A 1092 -6.30 -46.64 42.32
CA GLY A 1092 -5.76 -47.38 43.45
C GLY A 1092 -6.42 -48.74 43.60
N ARG A 1093 -6.04 -49.49 44.64
CA ARG A 1093 -6.75 -50.71 45.04
C ARG A 1093 -6.93 -50.82 46.54
N SER A 1094 -8.02 -51.47 46.93
CA SER A 1094 -8.36 -51.73 48.32
C SER A 1094 -8.70 -53.21 48.51
N PRO A 1095 -8.02 -53.97 49.39
CA PRO A 1095 -8.38 -55.35 49.72
C PRO A 1095 -9.54 -55.46 50.71
N ILE A 1096 -10.09 -54.34 51.21
CA ILE A 1096 -11.20 -54.29 52.18
C ILE A 1096 -12.48 -53.71 51.54
N ASP A 1097 -13.65 -54.18 52.01
CA ASP A 1097 -14.99 -53.82 51.49
C ASP A 1097 -15.19 -52.31 51.31
N LYS A 1098 -14.74 -51.51 52.29
CA LYS A 1098 -14.83 -50.05 52.28
C LYS A 1098 -13.58 -49.45 52.91
N ASN A 1099 -12.82 -48.70 52.13
CA ASN A 1099 -11.71 -47.91 52.61
C ASN A 1099 -12.05 -46.42 52.50
N THR A 1100 -11.98 -45.71 53.62
CA THR A 1100 -12.37 -44.30 53.70
C THR A 1100 -11.14 -43.41 53.63
N ILE A 1101 -11.13 -42.52 52.64
CA ILE A 1101 -10.03 -41.59 52.40
C ILE A 1101 -10.54 -40.19 52.77
N HIS A 1102 -9.88 -39.56 53.75
CA HIS A 1102 -10.16 -38.18 54.12
C HIS A 1102 -9.31 -37.25 53.25
N ILE A 1103 -9.95 -36.34 52.52
CA ILE A 1103 -9.28 -35.35 51.68
C ILE A 1103 -9.41 -34.00 52.37
N ARG A 1104 -8.31 -33.46 52.85
CA ARG A 1104 -8.26 -32.15 53.49
C ARG A 1104 -7.81 -31.12 52.49
N PHE A 1105 -8.54 -30.01 52.39
CA PHE A 1105 -8.13 -28.82 51.66
C PHE A 1105 -7.81 -27.72 52.67
N ALA A 1106 -6.67 -27.04 52.51
CA ALA A 1106 -6.26 -25.94 53.36
C ALA A 1106 -5.74 -24.78 52.51
N GLY A 1107 -6.44 -23.65 52.54
CA GLY A 1107 -6.10 -22.44 51.79
C GLY A 1107 -6.35 -21.17 52.61
N GLU A 1108 -6.34 -20.00 51.97
CA GLU A 1108 -6.51 -18.70 52.64
C GLU A 1108 -7.88 -18.56 53.35
N ASP A 1109 -8.94 -19.15 52.79
CA ASP A 1109 -10.30 -19.13 53.35
C ASP A 1109 -10.52 -20.12 54.51
N GLY A 1110 -9.48 -20.87 54.92
CA GLY A 1110 -9.52 -21.84 56.02
C GLY A 1110 -9.35 -23.29 55.56
N GLN A 1111 -9.74 -24.24 56.41
CA GLN A 1111 -9.60 -25.68 56.16
C GLN A 1111 -10.95 -26.37 55.99
N SER A 1112 -11.09 -27.23 54.98
CA SER A 1112 -12.24 -28.11 54.77
C SER A 1112 -11.78 -29.57 54.69
N ASN A 1113 -12.63 -30.50 55.10
CA ASN A 1113 -12.37 -31.94 54.98
C ASN A 1113 -13.52 -32.59 54.25
N GLN A 1114 -13.20 -33.37 53.23
CA GLN A 1114 -14.15 -34.16 52.47
C GLN A 1114 -13.80 -35.65 52.59
N LEU A 1115 -14.77 -36.51 52.32
CA LEU A 1115 -14.69 -37.94 52.57
C LEU A 1115 -15.08 -38.69 51.30
N VAL A 1116 -14.20 -39.60 50.87
CA VAL A 1116 -14.50 -40.52 49.76
C VAL A 1116 -14.33 -41.96 50.21
N GLU A 1117 -15.22 -42.85 49.75
CA GLU A 1117 -15.18 -44.29 50.07
C GLU A 1117 -14.74 -45.10 48.84
N PHE A 1118 -13.51 -45.61 48.87
CA PHE A 1118 -13.01 -46.53 47.85
C PHE A 1118 -13.36 -47.97 48.25
N THR A 1119 -14.25 -48.63 47.50
CA THR A 1119 -14.68 -50.01 47.83
C THR A 1119 -13.69 -51.05 47.32
N GLN A 1120 -13.82 -52.29 47.77
CA GLN A 1120 -12.90 -53.38 47.45
C GLN A 1120 -12.65 -53.54 45.94
N SER A 1121 -11.39 -53.79 45.56
CA SER A 1121 -10.96 -54.10 44.20
C SER A 1121 -9.82 -55.14 44.19
N ASP A 1122 -9.88 -56.09 43.25
CA ASP A 1122 -8.85 -57.15 43.11
C ASP A 1122 -7.56 -56.65 42.45
N GLY A 1123 -7.61 -55.49 41.80
CA GLY A 1123 -6.50 -54.82 41.11
C GLY A 1123 -6.66 -53.30 41.15
N TYR A 1124 -5.66 -52.59 40.63
CA TYR A 1124 -5.73 -51.13 40.52
C TYR A 1124 -6.84 -50.74 39.54
N GLU A 1125 -7.72 -49.86 39.99
CA GLU A 1125 -8.83 -49.35 39.20
C GLU A 1125 -9.03 -47.86 39.44
N GLU A 1126 -9.60 -47.20 38.44
CA GLU A 1126 -9.95 -45.79 38.48
C GLU A 1126 -11.37 -45.63 39.05
N ARG A 1127 -11.53 -44.70 39.99
CA ARG A 1127 -12.83 -44.32 40.54
C ARG A 1127 -12.98 -42.81 40.61
N VAL A 1128 -14.16 -42.35 40.20
CA VAL A 1128 -14.55 -40.94 40.24
C VAL A 1128 -15.41 -40.69 41.47
N PHE A 1129 -15.10 -39.63 42.20
CA PHE A 1129 -15.78 -39.19 43.41
C PHE A 1129 -16.26 -37.75 43.24
N GLU A 1130 -17.52 -37.50 43.58
CA GLU A 1130 -18.07 -36.15 43.66
C GLU A 1130 -17.58 -35.47 44.94
N LEU A 1131 -17.19 -34.20 44.81
CA LEU A 1131 -16.71 -33.35 45.89
C LEU A 1131 -17.58 -32.08 46.00
N GLU A 1132 -17.66 -31.51 47.20
CA GLU A 1132 -18.09 -30.13 47.36
C GLU A 1132 -17.08 -29.21 46.67
N GLN A 1133 -17.57 -28.16 46.00
CA GLN A 1133 -16.74 -27.32 45.14
C GLN A 1133 -15.59 -26.66 45.91
N VAL A 1134 -14.35 -26.87 45.45
CA VAL A 1134 -13.14 -26.25 46.02
C VAL A 1134 -12.50 -25.31 45.01
N LYS A 1135 -12.06 -24.14 45.46
CA LYS A 1135 -11.50 -23.06 44.62
C LYS A 1135 -10.17 -22.55 45.18
N GLY A 1136 -9.43 -21.82 44.33
CA GLY A 1136 -8.17 -21.17 44.68
C GLY A 1136 -7.02 -22.14 44.99
N VAL A 1137 -5.92 -21.61 45.50
CA VAL A 1137 -4.73 -22.40 45.86
C VAL A 1137 -4.94 -23.10 47.20
N GLN A 1138 -4.81 -24.42 47.21
CA GLN A 1138 -5.01 -25.26 48.38
C GLN A 1138 -3.81 -26.18 48.60
N LYS A 1139 -3.52 -26.48 49.86
CA LYS A 1139 -2.83 -27.71 50.23
C LYS A 1139 -3.85 -28.84 50.33
N VAL A 1140 -3.66 -29.89 49.55
CA VAL A 1140 -4.49 -31.09 49.53
C VAL A 1140 -3.79 -32.18 50.34
N THR A 1141 -4.47 -32.78 51.31
CA THR A 1141 -3.92 -33.91 52.08
C THR A 1141 -4.85 -35.10 52.04
N PHE A 1142 -4.34 -36.23 51.54
CA PHE A 1142 -5.03 -37.52 51.61
C PHE A 1142 -4.65 -38.22 52.91
N ILE A 1143 -5.61 -38.42 53.80
CA ILE A 1143 -5.42 -38.95 55.15
C ILE A 1143 -6.13 -40.30 55.26
N PHE A 1144 -5.36 -41.32 55.63
CA PHE A 1144 -5.79 -42.70 55.85
C PHE A 1144 -5.75 -43.01 57.34
N LEU A 1145 -6.93 -43.14 57.95
CA LEU A 1145 -7.09 -43.36 59.39
C LEU A 1145 -6.89 -44.84 59.77
N PRO A 1146 -6.80 -45.17 61.08
CA PRO A 1146 -6.62 -46.54 61.53
C PRO A 1146 -7.69 -47.50 60.97
N GLY A 1147 -7.26 -48.62 60.39
CA GLY A 1147 -8.10 -49.61 59.71
C GLY A 1147 -8.01 -49.58 58.18
N SER A 1148 -7.35 -48.57 57.60
CA SER A 1148 -7.15 -48.47 56.15
C SER A 1148 -6.20 -49.56 55.65
N GLN A 1149 -6.48 -50.08 54.45
CA GLN A 1149 -5.57 -50.88 53.64
C GLN A 1149 -5.71 -50.41 52.19
N PHE A 1150 -4.80 -49.59 51.71
CA PHE A 1150 -4.90 -49.00 50.37
C PHE A 1150 -3.57 -49.06 49.65
N ASP A 1151 -3.62 -49.28 48.34
CA ASP A 1151 -2.50 -49.02 47.46
C ASP A 1151 -2.89 -47.89 46.52
N PHE A 1152 -2.21 -46.75 46.66
CA PHE A 1152 -2.53 -45.52 45.96
C PHE A 1152 -1.60 -45.37 44.76
N GLY A 1153 -2.16 -45.36 43.55
CA GLY A 1153 -1.41 -45.15 42.31
C GLY A 1153 -1.30 -43.69 41.93
N TRP A 1154 -2.41 -43.05 41.57
CA TRP A 1154 -2.46 -41.63 41.20
C TRP A 1154 -3.83 -41.02 41.48
N PHE A 1155 -3.92 -39.70 41.46
CA PHE A 1155 -5.19 -38.98 41.48
C PHE A 1155 -5.18 -37.78 40.52
N ARG A 1156 -6.37 -37.28 40.17
CA ARG A 1156 -6.55 -36.05 39.39
C ARG A 1156 -7.86 -35.40 39.79
N PHE A 1157 -7.88 -34.08 39.88
CA PHE A 1157 -9.13 -33.34 40.04
C PHE A 1157 -9.72 -32.96 38.68
N GLU A 1158 -11.06 -32.90 38.59
CA GLU A 1158 -11.78 -32.50 37.38
C GLU A 1158 -12.72 -31.33 37.67
N LYS A 1159 -12.93 -30.47 36.67
CA LYS A 1159 -13.77 -29.28 36.77
C LYS A 1159 -15.23 -29.66 36.95
#